data_AF-A0A954Y0W9-F1
#
_entry.id   AF-A0A954Y0W9-F1
#
_cell.length_a   1.000
_cell.length_b   1.000
_cell.length_c   1.000
_cell.angle_alpha   90.00
_cell.angle_beta   90.00
_cell.angle_gamma   90.00
#
_symmetry.space_group_name_H-M   'P 1'
#
loop_
_entity.id
_entity.type
_entity.pdbx_description
1 polymer ?
#
loop_
_entity_poly.entity_id
_entity_poly.type
_entity_poly.pdbx_seq_one_letter_code
_entity_poly.pdbx_strand_id
1 'polypeptide(L)'
;MRLPHRILGWFATLLALVLSTTWAGIAQAQRGERVQLSAEAVRTSIEQAKEYLLKEQSPKGTWDELGQYPGGVTALVTLALLNAGVPASDPHIQKALDFLRPLQPTKTYVVSLQTMVLAEAEPRRDQALIQRNVRWLESIQIKDGDRAGSWSYPQGMGGDNSNSQFAVLALYAAEHAGAQVQKETWELAEAYWRKCQRPDGAWGYQPDWVGIGSMTCAGVGAMIICTGQQGDGSAKVDDQRVECCLPAKDDDWLKNAERWMGRNFSVAKNPGSRAWHYYYLYGLERFGRLTARRFIGEHDWYREGAEFLLSQQDPFSHHWTGSPHAEDNPHIATSLALLFLSKGRWPVLMGKLEYGSDHDWDNHPGAVGNLTSFTEKQWNLKLTWQVINGQQAQVEDLLQTPVLFVSGSKAPELGPLATKTRDYLDRGGFLFAEACCAGGGAFDAGFRKFMEQVFPEPEYRLRRAGPEHPIWRIEKLVRPESPYVGRLWTVEYGCRTCAVFSEVDLSCYWELDGRRQRELFPDGVEQRIDDAMAIGINVLAYATNREPKGKEESFALPELANAEVLGGRGVIRIAKLMHGGGCNDAPGALANLLRAAGQGDLKLSVSGEEFELLPSDPALMRFHMAFMHGRQDFHFTPQERKALAEYLNNGGTLLADAICASKEFAAAFRREMGQVLPEQKLHRVPTSHPLFSTAAGGYDIHRVGLREPAVAVPGQPIRSRVDQVDPEIEGIEIDGRLAVIFSPYDISCALEQHEALGCRGYTREDAARIGLNAILYSLSPDAGEPVAAR
;
A
#
# COMPACT_ATOMS: atom_id res chain seq x y z
N MET A 1 8.83 -66.12 28.74
CA MET A 1 10.16 -65.49 28.62
C MET A 1 9.94 -64.09 28.07
N ARG A 2 10.05 -63.04 28.89
CA ARG A 2 9.85 -61.63 28.48
C ARG A 2 11.20 -61.03 28.08
N LEU A 3 11.34 -60.57 26.84
CA LEU A 3 12.45 -59.69 26.41
C LEU A 3 11.95 -58.23 26.33
N PRO A 4 12.81 -57.21 26.57
CA PRO A 4 12.36 -55.88 26.94
C PRO A 4 12.19 -54.92 25.74
N HIS A 5 11.11 -54.13 25.81
CA HIS A 5 10.66 -53.09 24.86
C HIS A 5 11.54 -51.82 24.78
N ARG A 6 12.87 -51.90 24.95
CA ARG A 6 13.70 -50.68 25.07
C ARG A 6 14.67 -50.37 23.91
N ILE A 7 14.67 -51.14 22.83
CA ILE A 7 15.62 -50.92 21.70
C ILE A 7 14.95 -50.39 20.42
N LEU A 8 13.62 -50.51 20.26
CA LEU A 8 12.92 -50.00 19.07
C LEU A 8 12.66 -48.48 19.07
N GLY A 9 12.68 -47.84 20.24
CA GLY A 9 12.35 -46.41 20.38
C GLY A 9 13.47 -45.45 20.00
N TRP A 10 14.72 -45.90 19.87
CA TRP A 10 15.86 -45.03 19.56
C TRP A 10 16.20 -44.98 18.06
N PHE A 11 15.92 -46.05 17.31
CA PHE A 11 16.14 -46.08 15.86
C PHE A 11 15.07 -45.30 15.07
N ALA A 12 13.82 -45.25 15.54
CA ALA A 12 12.75 -44.47 14.89
C ALA A 12 12.96 -42.95 15.00
N THR A 13 13.51 -42.49 16.13
CA THR A 13 13.74 -41.06 16.41
C THR A 13 14.96 -40.52 15.68
N LEU A 14 16.00 -41.34 15.50
CA LEU A 14 17.20 -40.98 14.72
C LEU A 14 16.93 -40.97 13.21
N LEU A 15 16.10 -41.89 12.68
CA LEU A 15 15.69 -41.84 11.26
C LEU A 15 14.79 -40.62 10.98
N ALA A 16 13.90 -40.24 11.92
CA ALA A 16 13.06 -39.05 11.80
C ALA A 16 13.86 -37.73 11.91
N LEU A 17 14.93 -37.68 12.71
CA LEU A 17 15.81 -36.52 12.78
C LEU A 17 16.71 -36.37 11.53
N VAL A 18 17.19 -37.48 10.95
CA VAL A 18 18.03 -37.45 9.74
C VAL A 18 17.21 -37.21 8.46
N LEU A 19 15.94 -37.66 8.42
CA LEU A 19 15.02 -37.35 7.30
C LEU A 19 14.44 -35.92 7.38
N SER A 20 14.24 -35.35 8.57
CA SER A 20 13.78 -33.95 8.72
C SER A 20 14.88 -32.92 8.41
N THR A 21 16.14 -33.23 8.74
CA THR A 21 17.29 -32.35 8.45
C THR A 21 17.73 -32.39 6.99
N THR A 22 17.55 -33.52 6.30
CA THR A 22 17.85 -33.63 4.86
C THR A 22 16.76 -33.02 3.97
N TRP A 23 15.48 -33.04 4.37
CA TRP A 23 14.41 -32.34 3.65
C TRP A 23 14.46 -30.81 3.83
N ALA A 24 14.83 -30.33 5.02
CA ALA A 24 15.03 -28.90 5.24
C ALA A 24 16.19 -28.35 4.39
N GLY A 25 17.31 -29.07 4.30
CA GLY A 25 18.47 -28.67 3.49
C GLY A 25 18.23 -28.72 1.97
N ILE A 26 17.43 -29.67 1.47
CA ILE A 26 17.09 -29.77 0.04
C ILE A 26 16.02 -28.74 -0.36
N ALA A 27 15.06 -28.43 0.52
CA ALA A 27 14.10 -27.34 0.30
C ALA A 27 14.76 -25.95 0.30
N GLN A 28 15.83 -25.77 1.06
CA GLN A 28 16.63 -24.54 1.06
C GLN A 28 17.58 -24.46 -0.14
N ALA A 29 18.12 -25.59 -0.63
CA ALA A 29 18.95 -25.64 -1.82
C ALA A 29 18.16 -25.43 -3.13
N GLN A 30 16.87 -25.78 -3.19
CA GLN A 30 15.97 -25.47 -4.32
C GLN A 30 15.38 -24.05 -4.29
N ARG A 31 15.67 -23.23 -3.27
CA ARG A 31 15.42 -21.77 -3.33
C ARG A 31 16.49 -21.02 -4.11
N GLY A 32 17.60 -21.67 -4.48
CA GLY A 32 18.55 -21.15 -5.46
C GLY A 32 17.98 -21.27 -6.88
N GLU A 33 17.94 -20.15 -7.61
CA GLU A 33 17.44 -19.98 -8.98
C GLU A 33 15.91 -19.96 -9.19
N ARG A 34 15.12 -19.46 -8.24
CA ARG A 34 13.86 -18.79 -8.63
C ARG A 34 14.22 -17.39 -9.11
N VAL A 35 13.89 -17.05 -10.35
CA VAL A 35 13.87 -15.65 -10.82
C VAL A 35 13.05 -14.88 -9.79
N GLN A 36 13.70 -13.98 -9.05
CA GLN A 36 13.04 -13.17 -8.05
C GLN A 36 12.05 -12.27 -8.78
N LEU A 37 10.75 -12.48 -8.58
CA LEU A 37 9.71 -11.66 -9.19
C LEU A 37 9.97 -10.20 -8.79
N SER A 38 10.22 -9.34 -9.77
CA SER A 38 10.42 -7.91 -9.53
C SER A 38 9.20 -7.10 -9.97
N ALA A 39 9.00 -5.94 -9.35
CA ALA A 39 8.02 -4.95 -9.78
C ALA A 39 8.14 -4.62 -11.28
N GLU A 40 9.38 -4.47 -11.74
CA GLU A 40 9.72 -4.17 -13.13
C GLU A 40 9.32 -5.30 -14.08
N ALA A 41 9.58 -6.57 -13.72
CA ALA A 41 9.19 -7.69 -14.56
C ALA A 41 7.67 -7.75 -14.78
N VAL A 42 6.88 -7.49 -13.73
CA VAL A 42 5.42 -7.43 -13.82
C VAL A 42 4.98 -6.26 -14.71
N ARG A 43 5.55 -5.06 -14.53
CA ARG A 43 5.24 -3.88 -15.36
C ARG A 43 5.56 -4.12 -16.82
N THR A 44 6.73 -4.69 -17.12
CA THR A 44 7.14 -5.05 -18.48
C THR A 44 6.17 -6.05 -19.13
N SER A 45 5.77 -7.09 -18.40
CA SER A 45 4.80 -8.08 -18.91
C SER A 45 3.45 -7.44 -19.27
N ILE A 46 2.95 -6.52 -18.43
CA ILE A 46 1.72 -5.74 -18.69
C ILE A 46 1.89 -4.87 -19.94
N GLU A 47 2.98 -4.12 -20.07
CA GLU A 47 3.21 -3.25 -21.23
C GLU A 47 3.29 -4.06 -22.54
N GLN A 48 4.02 -5.17 -22.54
CA GLN A 48 4.10 -6.05 -23.71
C GLN A 48 2.73 -6.63 -24.11
N ALA A 49 1.90 -6.99 -23.14
CA ALA A 49 0.54 -7.48 -23.38
C ALA A 49 -0.38 -6.39 -23.95
N LYS A 50 -0.26 -5.15 -23.46
CA LYS A 50 -0.98 -4.00 -24.00
C LYS A 50 -0.58 -3.74 -25.45
N GLU A 51 0.71 -3.72 -25.73
CA GLU A 51 1.24 -3.52 -27.09
C GLU A 51 0.74 -4.58 -28.06
N TYR A 52 0.73 -5.85 -27.66
CA TYR A 52 0.15 -6.93 -28.44
C TYR A 52 -1.33 -6.63 -28.79
N LEU A 53 -2.17 -6.37 -27.78
CA LEU A 53 -3.60 -6.10 -28.01
C LEU A 53 -3.82 -4.87 -28.89
N LEU A 54 -3.08 -3.78 -28.69
CA LEU A 54 -3.20 -2.57 -29.51
C LEU A 54 -2.81 -2.84 -30.97
N LYS A 55 -1.76 -3.62 -31.21
CA LYS A 55 -1.27 -3.97 -32.56
C LYS A 55 -2.25 -4.86 -33.33
N GLU A 56 -2.93 -5.77 -32.65
CA GLU A 56 -3.89 -6.68 -33.28
C GLU A 56 -5.27 -6.04 -33.56
N GLN A 57 -5.47 -4.76 -33.19
CA GLN A 57 -6.73 -4.07 -33.48
C GLN A 57 -6.94 -3.94 -35.00
N SER A 58 -8.08 -4.42 -35.49
CA SER A 58 -8.44 -4.25 -36.90
C SER A 58 -8.73 -2.78 -37.25
N PRO A 59 -8.71 -2.40 -38.54
CA PRO A 59 -9.09 -1.04 -38.96
C PRO A 59 -10.48 -0.58 -38.52
N LYS A 60 -11.37 -1.52 -38.16
CA LYS A 60 -12.73 -1.25 -37.67
C LYS A 60 -12.80 -1.01 -36.15
N GLY A 61 -11.68 -1.09 -35.44
CA GLY A 61 -11.65 -0.96 -33.98
C GLY A 61 -11.99 -2.25 -33.23
N THR A 62 -11.99 -3.40 -33.90
CA THR A 62 -12.39 -4.70 -33.34
C THR A 62 -11.25 -5.69 -33.30
N TRP A 63 -11.41 -6.73 -32.49
CA TRP A 63 -10.54 -7.91 -32.45
C TRP A 63 -11.27 -9.15 -32.99
N ASP A 64 -10.65 -10.33 -32.89
CA ASP A 64 -11.24 -11.58 -33.37
C ASP A 64 -12.50 -11.95 -32.57
N GLU A 65 -13.64 -11.49 -33.07
CA GLU A 65 -14.95 -11.71 -32.47
C GLU A 65 -15.35 -13.19 -32.53
N LEU A 66 -16.02 -13.64 -31.48
CA LEU A 66 -16.77 -14.90 -31.54
C LEU A 66 -18.05 -14.62 -32.32
N GLY A 67 -18.25 -15.26 -33.48
CA GLY A 67 -19.35 -14.92 -34.41
C GLY A 67 -20.76 -14.92 -33.81
N GLN A 68 -20.97 -15.62 -32.69
CA GLN A 68 -22.23 -15.65 -31.94
C GLN A 68 -22.36 -14.54 -30.87
N TYR A 69 -21.33 -13.76 -30.59
CA TYR A 69 -21.27 -12.75 -29.54
C TYR A 69 -20.70 -11.42 -30.08
N PRO A 70 -21.40 -10.76 -31.02
CA PRO A 70 -20.86 -9.59 -31.69
C PRO A 70 -20.53 -8.46 -30.71
N GLY A 71 -19.25 -8.08 -30.65
CA GLY A 71 -18.71 -7.05 -29.78
C GLY A 71 -18.32 -7.53 -28.38
N GLY A 72 -18.47 -8.82 -28.09
CA GLY A 72 -18.07 -9.39 -26.81
C GLY A 72 -16.56 -9.37 -26.61
N VAL A 73 -15.79 -9.74 -27.64
CA VAL A 73 -14.32 -9.76 -27.55
C VAL A 73 -13.77 -8.34 -27.53
N THR A 74 -14.28 -7.47 -28.41
CA THR A 74 -13.90 -6.05 -28.44
C THR A 74 -14.17 -5.36 -27.12
N ALA A 75 -15.32 -5.62 -26.47
CA ALA A 75 -15.60 -5.06 -25.16
C ALA A 75 -14.66 -5.60 -24.07
N LEU A 76 -14.35 -6.90 -24.08
CA LEU A 76 -13.40 -7.49 -23.12
C LEU A 76 -11.98 -6.90 -23.26
N VAL A 77 -11.48 -6.81 -24.50
CA VAL A 77 -10.15 -6.23 -24.79
C VAL A 77 -10.10 -4.78 -24.38
N THR A 78 -11.13 -4.00 -24.72
CA THR A 78 -11.21 -2.58 -24.35
C THR A 78 -11.21 -2.40 -22.82
N LEU A 79 -11.97 -3.23 -22.10
CA LEU A 79 -12.00 -3.22 -20.64
C LEU A 79 -10.63 -3.54 -20.04
N ALA A 80 -9.93 -4.54 -20.58
CA ALA A 80 -8.59 -4.92 -20.14
C ALA A 80 -7.57 -3.79 -20.36
N LEU A 81 -7.56 -3.15 -21.53
CA LEU A 81 -6.69 -2.03 -21.84
C LEU A 81 -6.94 -0.81 -20.94
N LEU A 82 -8.21 -0.47 -20.68
CA LEU A 82 -8.57 0.60 -19.75
C LEU A 82 -8.08 0.31 -18.32
N ASN A 83 -8.29 -0.92 -17.83
CA ASN A 83 -7.81 -1.32 -16.50
C ASN A 83 -6.28 -1.43 -16.41
N ALA A 84 -5.60 -1.59 -17.56
CA ALA A 84 -4.15 -1.57 -17.68
C ALA A 84 -3.57 -0.15 -17.90
N GLY A 85 -4.39 0.89 -17.78
CA GLY A 85 -3.96 2.28 -17.79
C GLY A 85 -3.91 2.94 -19.17
N VAL A 86 -4.45 2.32 -20.23
CA VAL A 86 -4.64 3.01 -21.51
C VAL A 86 -5.77 4.05 -21.34
N PRO A 87 -5.53 5.34 -21.59
CA PRO A 87 -6.54 6.37 -21.35
C PRO A 87 -7.72 6.23 -22.30
N ALA A 88 -8.92 6.62 -21.86
CA ALA A 88 -10.12 6.59 -22.69
C ALA A 88 -9.98 7.44 -23.98
N SER A 89 -9.13 8.48 -23.96
CA SER A 89 -8.82 9.33 -25.11
C SER A 89 -7.87 8.70 -26.14
N ASP A 90 -7.29 7.52 -25.87
CA ASP A 90 -6.42 6.84 -26.82
C ASP A 90 -7.17 6.53 -28.13
N PRO A 91 -6.55 6.75 -29.31
CA PRO A 91 -7.19 6.49 -30.60
C PRO A 91 -7.71 5.06 -30.78
N HIS A 92 -7.05 4.04 -30.22
CA HIS A 92 -7.50 2.65 -30.30
C HIS A 92 -8.74 2.44 -29.43
N ILE A 93 -8.78 3.03 -28.24
CA ILE A 93 -9.94 2.97 -27.35
C ILE A 93 -11.14 3.69 -28.00
N GLN A 94 -10.94 4.89 -28.54
CA GLN A 94 -12.02 5.62 -29.21
C GLN A 94 -12.59 4.86 -30.41
N LYS A 95 -11.75 4.22 -31.24
CA LYS A 95 -12.22 3.34 -32.33
C LYS A 95 -13.06 2.16 -31.81
N ALA A 96 -12.64 1.52 -30.72
CA ALA A 96 -13.40 0.44 -30.12
C ALA A 96 -14.75 0.94 -29.55
N LEU A 97 -14.76 2.10 -28.91
CA LEU A 97 -15.99 2.74 -28.41
C LEU A 97 -16.93 3.12 -29.56
N ASP A 98 -16.41 3.64 -30.67
CA ASP A 98 -17.19 3.98 -31.86
C ASP A 98 -17.84 2.74 -32.50
N PHE A 99 -17.17 1.58 -32.43
CA PHE A 99 -17.76 0.30 -32.80
C PHE A 99 -18.81 -0.18 -31.78
N LEU A 100 -18.54 -0.07 -30.48
CA LEU A 100 -19.39 -0.60 -29.42
C LEU A 100 -20.69 0.19 -29.23
N ARG A 101 -20.67 1.52 -29.28
CA ARG A 101 -21.83 2.39 -29.03
C ARG A 101 -23.08 2.10 -29.88
N PRO A 102 -22.98 1.92 -31.21
CA PRO A 102 -24.15 1.63 -32.03
C PRO A 102 -24.70 0.20 -31.84
N LEU A 103 -23.95 -0.71 -31.21
CA LEU A 103 -24.43 -2.08 -30.99
C LEU A 103 -25.62 -2.10 -30.02
N GLN A 104 -26.59 -2.94 -30.36
CA GLN A 104 -27.72 -3.31 -29.52
C GLN A 104 -27.60 -4.80 -29.16
N PRO A 105 -26.69 -5.14 -28.23
CA PRO A 105 -26.47 -6.53 -27.87
C PRO A 105 -27.69 -7.13 -27.17
N THR A 106 -27.92 -8.42 -27.42
CA THR A 106 -29.05 -9.19 -26.86
C THR A 106 -28.60 -10.41 -26.08
N LYS A 107 -27.31 -10.45 -25.71
CA LYS A 107 -26.71 -11.54 -24.95
C LYS A 107 -26.10 -10.99 -23.67
N THR A 108 -26.38 -11.64 -22.54
CA THR A 108 -25.96 -11.19 -21.20
C THR A 108 -24.47 -10.84 -21.14
N TYR A 109 -23.57 -11.69 -21.64
CA TYR A 109 -22.13 -11.39 -21.69
C TYR A 109 -21.82 -10.08 -22.42
N VAL A 110 -22.37 -9.89 -23.61
CA VAL A 110 -22.05 -8.74 -24.46
C VAL A 110 -22.66 -7.46 -23.87
N VAL A 111 -23.91 -7.51 -23.40
CA VAL A 111 -24.55 -6.37 -22.73
C VAL A 111 -23.76 -6.00 -21.48
N SER A 112 -23.34 -7.00 -20.70
CA SER A 112 -22.58 -6.77 -19.47
C SER A 112 -21.21 -6.15 -19.75
N LEU A 113 -20.45 -6.70 -20.70
CA LEU A 113 -19.13 -6.18 -21.08
C LEU A 113 -19.21 -4.78 -21.69
N GLN A 114 -20.18 -4.53 -22.58
CA GLN A 114 -20.41 -3.19 -23.12
C GLN A 114 -20.72 -2.20 -21.98
N THR A 115 -21.55 -2.58 -21.02
CA THR A 115 -21.87 -1.73 -19.87
C THR A 115 -20.64 -1.39 -19.04
N MET A 116 -19.80 -2.38 -18.73
CA MET A 116 -18.57 -2.16 -17.96
C MET A 116 -17.58 -1.26 -18.71
N VAL A 117 -17.43 -1.41 -20.03
CA VAL A 117 -16.56 -0.53 -20.84
C VAL A 117 -17.06 0.90 -20.85
N LEU A 118 -18.36 1.12 -21.09
CA LEU A 118 -18.93 2.46 -21.12
C LEU A 118 -18.85 3.16 -19.75
N ALA A 119 -19.03 2.40 -18.67
CA ALA A 119 -18.89 2.88 -17.30
C ALA A 119 -17.45 3.26 -16.95
N GLU A 120 -16.46 2.50 -17.43
CA GLU A 120 -15.03 2.76 -17.17
C GLU A 120 -14.46 3.88 -18.06
N ALA A 121 -14.89 3.99 -19.33
CA ALA A 121 -14.31 4.91 -20.30
C ALA A 121 -14.88 6.33 -20.19
N GLU A 122 -16.15 6.52 -20.52
CA GLU A 122 -16.79 7.84 -20.64
C GLU A 122 -18.20 7.85 -20.03
N PRO A 123 -18.35 7.56 -18.71
CA PRO A 123 -19.65 7.29 -18.09
C PRO A 123 -20.66 8.43 -18.25
N ARG A 124 -20.21 9.68 -18.13
CA ARG A 124 -21.08 10.86 -18.31
C ARG A 124 -21.62 10.97 -19.74
N ARG A 125 -20.80 10.66 -20.76
CA ARG A 125 -21.20 10.70 -22.17
C ARG A 125 -22.13 9.54 -22.50
N ASP A 126 -21.82 8.36 -21.98
CA ASP A 126 -22.50 7.12 -22.33
C ASP A 126 -23.64 6.74 -21.36
N GLN A 127 -24.01 7.65 -20.45
CA GLN A 127 -25.02 7.42 -19.40
C GLN A 127 -26.35 6.85 -19.93
N ALA A 128 -26.82 7.33 -21.07
CA ALA A 128 -28.07 6.84 -21.68
C ALA A 128 -27.95 5.38 -22.16
N LEU A 129 -26.78 4.99 -22.68
CA LEU A 129 -26.49 3.62 -23.13
C LEU A 129 -26.29 2.69 -21.93
N ILE A 130 -25.59 3.16 -20.89
CA ILE A 130 -25.43 2.43 -19.62
C ILE A 130 -26.81 2.13 -19.03
N GLN A 131 -27.68 3.15 -18.88
CA GLN A 131 -29.03 2.95 -18.35
C GLN A 131 -29.91 2.07 -19.25
N ARG A 132 -29.75 2.14 -20.58
CA ARG A 132 -30.42 1.22 -21.51
C ARG A 132 -30.05 -0.23 -21.22
N ASN A 133 -28.75 -0.50 -21.03
CA ASN A 133 -28.27 -1.84 -20.76
C ASN A 133 -28.71 -2.35 -19.38
N VAL A 134 -28.74 -1.49 -18.36
CA VAL A 134 -29.32 -1.80 -17.05
C VAL A 134 -30.76 -2.27 -17.19
N ARG A 135 -31.62 -1.46 -17.85
CA ARG A 135 -33.03 -1.84 -18.06
C ARG A 135 -33.18 -3.17 -18.80
N TRP A 136 -32.31 -3.44 -19.76
CA TRP A 136 -32.31 -4.72 -20.47
C TRP A 136 -31.95 -5.89 -19.53
N LEU A 137 -30.88 -5.76 -18.74
CA LEU A 137 -30.47 -6.78 -17.76
C LEU A 137 -31.58 -7.03 -16.73
N GLU A 138 -32.24 -5.99 -16.24
CA GLU A 138 -33.39 -6.14 -15.32
C GLU A 138 -34.57 -6.87 -15.97
N SER A 139 -34.86 -6.56 -17.24
CA SER A 139 -35.99 -7.16 -17.97
C SER A 139 -35.82 -8.65 -18.26
N ILE A 140 -34.58 -9.13 -18.36
CA ILE A 140 -34.27 -10.53 -18.64
C ILE A 140 -33.84 -11.32 -17.40
N GLN A 141 -33.76 -10.67 -16.23
CA GLN A 141 -33.51 -11.38 -14.98
C GLN A 141 -34.67 -12.35 -14.74
N ILE A 142 -34.37 -13.61 -14.42
CA ILE A 142 -35.39 -14.59 -14.09
C ILE A 142 -36.03 -14.17 -12.76
N LYS A 143 -37.36 -13.96 -12.73
CA LYS A 143 -38.07 -13.48 -11.54
C LYS A 143 -38.68 -14.60 -10.70
N ASP A 144 -38.94 -15.76 -11.30
CA ASP A 144 -39.69 -16.85 -10.65
C ASP A 144 -38.97 -18.20 -10.75
N GLY A 145 -39.35 -19.12 -9.86
CA GLY A 145 -38.89 -20.50 -9.83
C GLY A 145 -37.50 -20.68 -9.21
N ASP A 146 -36.92 -21.87 -9.37
CA ASP A 146 -35.69 -22.26 -8.67
C ASP A 146 -34.44 -21.47 -9.06
N ARG A 147 -34.52 -20.75 -10.18
CA ARG A 147 -33.47 -19.91 -10.75
C ARG A 147 -33.80 -18.42 -10.66
N ALA A 148 -34.81 -18.02 -9.90
CA ALA A 148 -35.12 -16.61 -9.65
C ALA A 148 -33.87 -15.85 -9.16
N GLY A 149 -33.62 -14.67 -9.71
CA GLY A 149 -32.44 -13.83 -9.46
C GLY A 149 -31.26 -14.03 -10.40
N SER A 150 -31.31 -15.03 -11.28
CA SER A 150 -30.21 -15.34 -12.21
C SER A 150 -30.46 -14.85 -13.64
N TRP A 151 -29.40 -14.92 -14.47
CA TRP A 151 -29.42 -14.63 -15.89
C TRP A 151 -29.02 -15.85 -16.70
N SER A 152 -29.46 -15.90 -17.96
CA SER A 152 -29.26 -17.05 -18.85
C SER A 152 -28.77 -16.63 -20.24
N TYR A 153 -28.53 -17.65 -21.07
CA TYR A 153 -28.37 -17.50 -22.51
C TYR A 153 -29.72 -17.24 -23.19
N PRO A 154 -29.75 -16.62 -24.39
CA PRO A 154 -31.00 -16.34 -25.11
C PRO A 154 -31.92 -17.54 -25.40
N GLN A 155 -31.40 -18.77 -25.30
CA GLN A 155 -32.12 -20.04 -25.56
C GLN A 155 -31.99 -21.03 -24.36
N GLY A 156 -31.61 -20.55 -23.18
CA GLY A 156 -31.26 -21.41 -22.05
C GLY A 156 -32.45 -22.06 -21.33
N MET A 157 -32.23 -23.26 -20.77
CA MET A 157 -33.20 -24.03 -19.96
C MET A 157 -33.27 -23.57 -18.48
N GLY A 158 -32.81 -22.36 -18.17
CA GLY A 158 -32.64 -21.83 -16.80
C GLY A 158 -31.35 -21.02 -16.66
N GLY A 159 -31.25 -20.14 -15.65
CA GLY A 159 -30.06 -19.32 -15.44
C GLY A 159 -28.87 -20.10 -14.86
N ASP A 160 -27.67 -19.51 -15.00
CA ASP A 160 -26.39 -20.07 -14.58
C ASP A 160 -25.50 -19.04 -13.86
N ASN A 161 -24.47 -19.52 -13.16
CA ASN A 161 -23.60 -18.67 -12.35
C ASN A 161 -22.63 -17.82 -13.20
N SER A 162 -22.32 -18.21 -14.43
CA SER A 162 -21.43 -17.42 -15.28
C SER A 162 -22.15 -16.19 -15.85
N ASN A 163 -23.31 -16.35 -16.49
CA ASN A 163 -24.11 -15.22 -16.96
C ASN A 163 -24.52 -14.28 -15.81
N SER A 164 -24.95 -14.86 -14.69
CA SER A 164 -25.40 -14.10 -13.52
C SER A 164 -24.30 -13.22 -12.93
N GLN A 165 -23.04 -13.69 -12.95
CA GLN A 165 -21.96 -12.85 -12.42
C GLN A 165 -21.70 -11.64 -13.33
N PHE A 166 -21.74 -11.83 -14.66
CA PHE A 166 -21.47 -10.74 -15.59
C PHE A 166 -22.56 -9.68 -15.48
N ALA A 167 -23.81 -10.10 -15.33
CA ALA A 167 -24.92 -9.19 -15.06
C ALA A 167 -24.70 -8.41 -13.76
N VAL A 168 -24.35 -9.09 -12.66
CA VAL A 168 -24.05 -8.44 -11.37
C VAL A 168 -22.89 -7.43 -11.48
N LEU A 169 -21.79 -7.78 -12.14
CA LEU A 169 -20.66 -6.87 -12.36
C LEU A 169 -21.05 -5.65 -13.19
N ALA A 170 -21.85 -5.84 -14.24
CA ALA A 170 -22.30 -4.77 -15.11
C ALA A 170 -23.27 -3.82 -14.40
N LEU A 171 -24.22 -4.35 -13.63
CA LEU A 171 -25.13 -3.55 -12.82
C LEU A 171 -24.36 -2.75 -11.76
N TYR A 172 -23.36 -3.37 -11.14
CA TYR A 172 -22.51 -2.69 -10.15
C TYR A 172 -21.69 -1.55 -10.78
N ALA A 173 -21.04 -1.81 -11.92
CA ALA A 173 -20.30 -0.78 -12.66
C ALA A 173 -21.21 0.35 -13.16
N ALA A 174 -22.42 0.00 -13.64
CA ALA A 174 -23.41 0.98 -14.08
C ALA A 174 -23.85 1.91 -12.96
N GLU A 175 -24.14 1.36 -11.78
CA GLU A 175 -24.53 2.17 -10.62
C GLU A 175 -23.39 3.08 -10.13
N HIS A 176 -22.15 2.59 -10.14
CA HIS A 176 -20.98 3.42 -9.83
C HIS A 176 -20.77 4.55 -10.85
N ALA A 177 -21.19 4.34 -12.09
CA ALA A 177 -21.24 5.37 -13.14
C ALA A 177 -22.45 6.32 -13.01
N GLY A 178 -23.35 6.10 -12.05
CA GLY A 178 -24.53 6.93 -11.78
C GLY A 178 -25.83 6.44 -12.41
N ALA A 179 -25.87 5.24 -12.99
CA ALA A 179 -27.11 4.62 -13.45
C ALA A 179 -27.96 4.11 -12.28
N GLN A 180 -29.27 4.05 -12.47
CA GLN A 180 -30.22 3.59 -11.47
C GLN A 180 -30.51 2.10 -11.68
N VAL A 181 -30.30 1.28 -10.65
CA VAL A 181 -30.62 -0.15 -10.61
C VAL A 181 -31.68 -0.42 -9.53
N GLN A 182 -32.73 -1.15 -9.89
CA GLN A 182 -33.85 -1.47 -9.00
C GLN A 182 -33.38 -2.30 -7.80
N LYS A 183 -33.92 -1.97 -6.62
CA LYS A 183 -33.61 -2.70 -5.37
C LYS A 183 -33.95 -4.18 -5.48
N GLU A 184 -35.12 -4.49 -6.05
CA GLU A 184 -35.59 -5.87 -6.26
C GLU A 184 -34.58 -6.72 -7.07
N THR A 185 -33.89 -6.11 -8.04
CA THR A 185 -32.87 -6.81 -8.84
C THR A 185 -31.74 -7.37 -7.96
N TRP A 186 -31.28 -6.59 -6.97
CA TRP A 186 -30.26 -7.01 -6.02
C TRP A 186 -30.78 -7.99 -4.99
N GLU A 187 -32.01 -7.81 -4.52
CA GLU A 187 -32.67 -8.73 -3.59
C GLU A 187 -32.80 -10.13 -4.17
N LEU A 188 -33.26 -10.23 -5.41
CA LEU A 188 -33.36 -11.50 -6.12
C LEU A 188 -31.97 -12.10 -6.40
N ALA A 189 -31.01 -11.28 -6.85
CA ALA A 189 -29.66 -11.75 -7.14
C ALA A 189 -28.97 -12.31 -5.89
N GLU A 190 -29.04 -11.62 -4.75
CA GLU A 190 -28.48 -12.15 -3.50
C GLU A 190 -29.12 -13.48 -3.12
N ALA A 191 -30.46 -13.56 -3.13
CA ALA A 191 -31.19 -14.77 -2.79
C ALA A 191 -30.77 -15.96 -3.67
N TYR A 192 -30.59 -15.70 -4.98
CA TYR A 192 -30.05 -16.69 -5.92
C TYR A 192 -28.66 -17.18 -5.50
N TRP A 193 -27.69 -16.27 -5.35
CA TRP A 193 -26.30 -16.62 -5.05
C TRP A 193 -26.15 -17.32 -3.71
N ARG A 194 -26.92 -16.91 -2.72
CA ARG A 194 -27.03 -17.54 -1.41
C ARG A 194 -27.54 -18.97 -1.50
N LYS A 195 -28.59 -19.23 -2.29
CA LYS A 195 -29.10 -20.59 -2.56
C LYS A 195 -28.09 -21.46 -3.32
N CYS A 196 -27.24 -20.86 -4.14
CA CYS A 196 -26.26 -21.60 -4.95
C CYS A 196 -25.05 -22.13 -4.15
N GLN A 197 -24.79 -21.60 -2.96
CA GLN A 197 -23.64 -22.05 -2.17
C GLN A 197 -23.87 -23.48 -1.69
N ARG A 198 -22.90 -24.35 -1.97
CA ARG A 198 -22.93 -25.74 -1.51
C ARG A 198 -22.51 -25.83 -0.04
N PRO A 199 -22.86 -26.93 0.67
CA PRO A 199 -22.41 -27.17 2.04
C PRO A 199 -20.88 -27.19 2.24
N ASP A 200 -20.11 -27.46 1.19
CA ASP A 200 -18.63 -27.43 1.23
C ASP A 200 -18.05 -26.01 1.09
N GLY A 201 -18.90 -25.00 0.87
CA GLY A 201 -18.57 -23.59 0.70
C GLY A 201 -18.40 -23.12 -0.74
N ALA A 202 -18.46 -24.02 -1.73
CA ALA A 202 -18.19 -23.70 -3.14
C ALA A 202 -19.43 -23.42 -3.98
N TRP A 203 -19.22 -22.87 -5.17
CA TRP A 203 -20.26 -22.72 -6.20
C TRP A 203 -19.90 -23.55 -7.44
N GLY A 204 -20.89 -24.24 -8.00
CA GLY A 204 -20.79 -24.93 -9.29
C GLY A 204 -21.15 -24.01 -10.46
N TYR A 205 -21.10 -24.52 -11.70
CA TYR A 205 -21.52 -23.77 -12.89
C TYR A 205 -23.03 -23.49 -12.90
N GLN A 206 -23.81 -24.49 -12.55
CA GLN A 206 -25.23 -24.36 -12.22
C GLN A 206 -25.43 -24.65 -10.73
N PRO A 207 -26.55 -24.20 -10.14
CA PRO A 207 -26.92 -24.65 -8.80
C PRO A 207 -26.95 -26.19 -8.75
N ASP A 208 -26.51 -26.75 -7.62
CA ASP A 208 -26.35 -28.18 -7.32
C ASP A 208 -25.17 -28.91 -8.00
N TRP A 209 -24.50 -28.30 -8.96
CA TRP A 209 -23.32 -28.89 -9.61
C TRP A 209 -22.08 -28.81 -8.72
N VAL A 210 -21.10 -29.69 -8.94
CA VAL A 210 -19.84 -29.72 -8.18
C VAL A 210 -19.14 -28.37 -8.22
N GLY A 211 -18.61 -27.94 -7.08
CA GLY A 211 -17.93 -26.66 -6.93
C GLY A 211 -16.67 -26.56 -7.82
N ILE A 212 -16.51 -25.41 -8.48
CA ILE A 212 -15.32 -25.11 -9.30
C ILE A 212 -14.77 -23.73 -8.95
N GLY A 213 -13.44 -23.55 -9.04
CA GLY A 213 -12.78 -22.33 -8.56
C GLY A 213 -13.27 -21.06 -9.23
N SER A 214 -13.43 -21.06 -10.55
CA SER A 214 -14.01 -19.93 -11.30
C SER A 214 -15.38 -19.49 -10.78
N MET A 215 -16.26 -20.43 -10.44
CA MET A 215 -17.62 -20.13 -9.97
C MET A 215 -17.64 -19.80 -8.48
N THR A 216 -16.76 -20.39 -7.67
CA THR A 216 -16.57 -19.97 -6.28
C THR A 216 -16.09 -18.51 -6.21
N CYS A 217 -15.14 -18.11 -7.05
CA CYS A 217 -14.72 -16.71 -7.17
C CYS A 217 -15.87 -15.80 -7.62
N ALA A 218 -16.69 -16.27 -8.57
CA ALA A 218 -17.87 -15.55 -9.03
C ALA A 218 -18.93 -15.37 -7.93
N GLY A 219 -19.23 -16.44 -7.19
CA GLY A 219 -20.19 -16.45 -6.10
C GLY A 219 -19.76 -15.52 -4.97
N VAL A 220 -18.49 -15.55 -4.58
CA VAL A 220 -17.97 -14.60 -3.59
C VAL A 220 -18.09 -13.17 -4.09
N GLY A 221 -17.62 -12.88 -5.31
CA GLY A 221 -17.71 -11.51 -5.83
C GLY A 221 -19.15 -11.01 -5.95
N ALA A 222 -20.08 -11.87 -6.38
CA ALA A 222 -21.48 -11.51 -6.49
C ALA A 222 -22.15 -11.32 -5.12
N MET A 223 -21.86 -12.19 -4.14
CA MET A 223 -22.38 -12.05 -2.78
C MET A 223 -21.90 -10.75 -2.13
N ILE A 224 -20.60 -10.42 -2.20
CA ILE A 224 -20.07 -9.15 -1.66
C ILE A 224 -20.77 -7.94 -2.28
N ILE A 225 -20.94 -7.94 -3.61
CA ILE A 225 -21.63 -6.86 -4.30
C ILE A 225 -23.08 -6.77 -3.85
N CYS A 226 -23.83 -7.87 -3.86
CA CYS A 226 -25.26 -7.85 -3.57
C CYS A 226 -25.55 -7.47 -2.11
N THR A 227 -24.85 -8.08 -1.14
CA THR A 227 -25.05 -7.76 0.29
C THR A 227 -24.66 -6.31 0.60
N GLY A 228 -23.61 -5.80 -0.06
CA GLY A 228 -23.24 -4.39 -0.01
C GLY A 228 -24.35 -3.47 -0.52
N GLN A 229 -25.02 -3.82 -1.63
CA GLN A 229 -26.14 -3.05 -2.17
C GLN A 229 -27.40 -3.09 -1.30
N GLN A 230 -27.61 -4.14 -0.51
CA GLN A 230 -28.76 -4.22 0.40
C GLN A 230 -28.63 -3.34 1.64
N GLY A 231 -27.42 -2.86 1.96
CA GLY A 231 -27.18 -2.13 3.20
C GLY A 231 -27.34 -3.05 4.42
N ASP A 232 -26.83 -4.27 4.32
CA ASP A 232 -26.79 -5.21 5.46
C ASP A 232 -25.65 -4.90 6.46
N GLY A 233 -25.10 -3.68 6.41
CA GLY A 233 -24.05 -3.20 7.31
C GLY A 233 -24.51 -3.03 8.76
N SER A 234 -23.54 -2.89 9.66
CA SER A 234 -23.77 -2.78 11.10
C SER A 234 -24.16 -1.36 11.56
N ALA A 235 -24.25 -0.39 10.65
CA ALA A 235 -24.78 0.95 10.92
C ALA A 235 -26.10 1.26 10.19
N LYS A 236 -27.13 1.78 10.86
CA LYS A 236 -28.37 2.28 10.22
C LYS A 236 -28.77 3.67 10.73
N VAL A 237 -29.64 4.34 9.99
CA VAL A 237 -30.25 5.62 10.38
C VAL A 237 -31.72 5.39 10.75
N ASP A 238 -32.13 5.80 11.94
CA ASP A 238 -33.52 5.74 12.44
C ASP A 238 -33.95 7.10 13.00
N ASP A 239 -35.00 7.71 12.41
CA ASP A 239 -35.65 8.94 12.88
C ASP A 239 -34.72 10.07 13.37
N GLN A 240 -33.54 10.24 12.74
CA GLN A 240 -32.44 11.21 13.01
C GLN A 240 -31.26 10.72 13.86
N ARG A 241 -31.24 9.47 14.31
CA ARG A 241 -30.12 8.89 15.06
C ARG A 241 -29.43 7.82 14.24
N VAL A 242 -28.11 7.75 14.41
CA VAL A 242 -27.31 6.64 13.89
C VAL A 242 -27.23 5.57 14.95
N GLU A 243 -27.69 4.37 14.62
CA GLU A 243 -27.42 3.16 15.39
C GLU A 243 -26.22 2.46 14.76
N CYS A 244 -25.10 2.44 15.49
CA CYS A 244 -23.86 1.76 15.10
C CYS A 244 -23.76 0.37 15.77
N CYS A 245 -22.92 -0.49 15.20
CA CYS A 245 -22.57 -1.80 15.75
C CYS A 245 -23.78 -2.72 15.99
N LEU A 246 -24.74 -2.67 15.07
CA LEU A 246 -25.81 -3.66 14.99
C LEU A 246 -25.21 -5.05 14.81
N PRO A 247 -25.81 -6.10 15.40
CA PRO A 247 -25.35 -7.46 15.24
C PRO A 247 -25.24 -7.78 13.75
N ALA A 248 -24.09 -8.30 13.33
CA ALA A 248 -23.94 -8.84 11.99
C ALA A 248 -25.02 -9.89 11.76
N LYS A 249 -25.60 -9.93 10.54
CA LYS A 249 -26.42 -11.08 10.16
C LYS A 249 -25.52 -12.32 10.22
N ASP A 250 -25.91 -13.28 11.06
CA ASP A 250 -25.14 -14.49 11.31
C ASP A 250 -25.05 -15.31 10.02
N ASP A 251 -23.90 -15.24 9.33
CA ASP A 251 -23.79 -15.76 7.97
C ASP A 251 -22.36 -16.16 7.60
N ASP A 252 -22.05 -17.44 7.78
CA ASP A 252 -20.73 -18.04 7.55
C ASP A 252 -20.36 -18.23 6.06
N TRP A 253 -21.16 -17.71 5.11
CA TRP A 253 -20.97 -17.98 3.68
C TRP A 253 -19.56 -17.64 3.19
N LEU A 254 -19.01 -16.48 3.59
CA LEU A 254 -17.69 -16.05 3.15
C LEU A 254 -16.60 -16.93 3.75
N LYS A 255 -16.68 -17.21 5.06
CA LYS A 255 -15.74 -18.08 5.77
C LYS A 255 -15.72 -19.49 5.20
N ASN A 256 -16.87 -20.02 4.79
CA ASN A 256 -16.97 -21.32 4.12
C ASN A 256 -16.31 -21.29 2.73
N ALA A 257 -16.51 -20.22 1.97
CA ALA A 257 -15.88 -20.02 0.66
C ALA A 257 -14.36 -19.89 0.78
N GLU A 258 -13.86 -19.10 1.73
CA GLU A 258 -12.44 -18.94 2.05
C GLU A 258 -11.80 -20.28 2.43
N ARG A 259 -12.48 -21.08 3.27
CA ARG A 259 -11.99 -22.42 3.63
C ARG A 259 -11.93 -23.37 2.43
N TRP A 260 -12.89 -23.30 1.51
CA TRP A 260 -12.84 -24.10 0.30
C TRP A 260 -11.72 -23.64 -0.64
N MET A 261 -11.61 -22.34 -0.87
CA MET A 261 -10.58 -21.74 -1.72
C MET A 261 -9.18 -21.99 -1.18
N GLY A 262 -8.93 -21.81 0.13
CA GLY A 262 -7.63 -22.09 0.74
C GLY A 262 -7.20 -23.55 0.61
N ARG A 263 -8.14 -24.51 0.68
CA ARG A 263 -7.84 -25.94 0.49
C ARG A 263 -7.61 -26.35 -0.97
N ASN A 264 -8.25 -25.65 -1.91
CA ASN A 264 -8.26 -26.00 -3.33
C ASN A 264 -7.44 -25.02 -4.19
N PHE A 265 -6.74 -24.08 -3.57
CA PHE A 265 -6.04 -23.00 -4.26
C PHE A 265 -5.09 -23.54 -5.32
N SER A 266 -5.08 -22.88 -6.49
CA SER A 266 -4.10 -23.15 -7.53
C SER A 266 -3.98 -21.95 -8.44
N VAL A 267 -2.79 -21.67 -8.96
CA VAL A 267 -2.61 -20.73 -10.08
C VAL A 267 -2.45 -21.45 -11.41
N ALA A 268 -2.15 -22.76 -11.38
CA ALA A 268 -1.82 -23.55 -12.56
C ALA A 268 -3.02 -24.24 -13.22
N LYS A 269 -4.20 -24.25 -12.58
CA LYS A 269 -5.44 -24.82 -13.13
C LYS A 269 -6.66 -24.22 -12.44
N ASN A 270 -7.83 -24.34 -13.06
CA ASN A 270 -9.13 -24.05 -12.44
C ASN A 270 -9.52 -25.21 -11.51
N PRO A 271 -9.57 -25.03 -10.17
CA PRO A 271 -9.95 -26.10 -9.26
C PRO A 271 -11.31 -26.71 -9.62
N GLY A 272 -11.39 -28.04 -9.73
CA GLY A 272 -12.62 -28.73 -10.12
C GLY A 272 -12.97 -28.69 -11.62
N SER A 273 -12.15 -28.07 -12.48
CA SER A 273 -12.37 -28.01 -13.93
C SER A 273 -11.08 -28.19 -14.74
N ARG A 274 -11.18 -28.58 -16.01
CA ARG A 274 -10.07 -28.59 -16.98
C ARG A 274 -10.13 -27.43 -17.99
N ALA A 275 -11.15 -26.58 -17.88
CA ALA A 275 -11.41 -25.45 -18.76
C ALA A 275 -11.51 -24.14 -17.97
N TRP A 276 -11.50 -23.02 -18.70
CA TRP A 276 -11.69 -21.66 -18.18
C TRP A 276 -10.63 -21.26 -17.15
N HIS A 277 -9.37 -21.49 -17.48
CA HIS A 277 -8.26 -21.26 -16.56
C HIS A 277 -7.96 -19.77 -16.42
N TYR A 278 -7.81 -19.04 -17.52
CA TYR A 278 -7.58 -17.58 -17.46
C TYR A 278 -8.78 -16.85 -16.88
N TYR A 279 -9.98 -17.33 -17.16
CA TYR A 279 -11.20 -16.82 -16.55
C TYR A 279 -11.23 -17.07 -15.03
N TYR A 280 -10.76 -18.24 -14.59
CA TYR A 280 -10.58 -18.50 -13.16
C TYR A 280 -9.54 -17.56 -12.55
N LEU A 281 -8.39 -17.33 -13.18
CA LEU A 281 -7.39 -16.38 -12.69
C LEU A 281 -7.98 -14.97 -12.56
N TYR A 282 -8.68 -14.47 -13.58
CA TYR A 282 -9.45 -13.23 -13.47
C TYR A 282 -10.45 -13.24 -12.31
N GLY A 283 -11.12 -14.38 -12.05
CA GLY A 283 -11.94 -14.58 -10.86
C GLY A 283 -11.14 -14.52 -9.55
N LEU A 284 -9.94 -15.09 -9.51
CA LEU A 284 -9.06 -15.13 -8.34
C LEU A 284 -8.59 -13.74 -7.93
N GLU A 285 -8.26 -12.87 -8.89
CA GLU A 285 -8.00 -11.44 -8.61
C GLU A 285 -9.19 -10.82 -7.91
N ARG A 286 -10.38 -11.01 -8.47
CA ARG A 286 -11.61 -10.44 -7.92
C ARG A 286 -11.90 -10.98 -6.53
N PHE A 287 -11.68 -12.27 -6.30
CA PHE A 287 -11.81 -12.87 -4.97
C PHE A 287 -10.89 -12.16 -3.99
N GLY A 288 -9.59 -12.08 -4.28
CA GLY A 288 -8.62 -11.46 -3.38
C GLY A 288 -8.90 -9.98 -3.12
N ARG A 289 -9.24 -9.22 -4.17
CA ARG A 289 -9.51 -7.79 -4.08
C ARG A 289 -10.82 -7.46 -3.36
N LEU A 290 -11.92 -8.16 -3.66
CA LEU A 290 -13.22 -7.88 -3.02
C LEU A 290 -13.30 -8.39 -1.59
N THR A 291 -12.61 -9.50 -1.26
CA THR A 291 -12.53 -10.00 0.13
C THR A 291 -11.51 -9.24 0.98
N ALA A 292 -10.75 -8.32 0.37
CA ALA A 292 -9.63 -7.62 1.00
C ALA A 292 -8.60 -8.59 1.61
N ARG A 293 -8.41 -9.79 1.03
CA ARG A 293 -7.46 -10.78 1.53
C ARG A 293 -6.17 -10.72 0.73
N ARG A 294 -5.04 -10.63 1.43
CA ARG A 294 -3.72 -10.88 0.81
C ARG A 294 -3.49 -12.37 0.60
N PHE A 295 -3.84 -13.18 1.60
CA PHE A 295 -3.64 -14.63 1.57
C PHE A 295 -4.96 -15.37 1.39
N ILE A 296 -4.95 -16.41 0.55
CA ILE A 296 -6.05 -17.38 0.44
C ILE A 296 -5.52 -18.70 0.98
N GLY A 297 -5.89 -19.03 2.22
CA GLY A 297 -5.15 -20.04 2.98
C GLY A 297 -3.73 -19.54 3.25
N GLU A 298 -2.72 -20.30 2.86
CA GLU A 298 -1.30 -19.93 3.01
C GLU A 298 -0.72 -19.25 1.75
N HIS A 299 -1.54 -19.04 0.73
CA HIS A 299 -1.10 -18.61 -0.60
C HIS A 299 -1.23 -17.11 -0.82
N ASP A 300 -0.14 -16.45 -1.22
CA ASP A 300 -0.18 -15.05 -1.69
C ASP A 300 -0.66 -15.05 -3.14
N TRP A 301 -1.98 -14.91 -3.30
CA TRP A 301 -2.64 -15.16 -4.58
C TRP A 301 -2.11 -14.28 -5.71
N TYR A 302 -1.74 -13.03 -5.41
CA TYR A 302 -1.28 -12.09 -6.42
C TYR A 302 0.15 -12.40 -6.82
N ARG A 303 1.04 -12.61 -5.84
CA ARG A 303 2.43 -12.98 -6.11
C ARG A 303 2.51 -14.28 -6.90
N GLU A 304 1.86 -15.35 -6.41
CA GLU A 304 1.88 -16.65 -7.07
C GLU A 304 1.25 -16.60 -8.46
N GLY A 305 0.16 -15.83 -8.63
CA GLY A 305 -0.48 -15.68 -9.93
C GLY A 305 0.35 -14.85 -10.92
N ALA A 306 1.05 -13.82 -10.46
CA ALA A 306 1.96 -13.04 -11.29
C ALA A 306 3.18 -13.87 -11.72
N GLU A 307 3.82 -14.58 -10.78
CA GLU A 307 4.91 -15.52 -11.11
C GLU A 307 4.47 -16.54 -12.17
N PHE A 308 3.27 -17.10 -12.00
CA PHE A 308 2.70 -18.03 -12.97
C PHE A 308 2.47 -17.37 -14.34
N LEU A 309 1.74 -16.25 -14.41
CA LEU A 309 1.40 -15.61 -15.69
C LEU A 309 2.64 -15.15 -16.46
N LEU A 310 3.63 -14.58 -15.79
CA LEU A 310 4.90 -14.19 -16.43
C LEU A 310 5.61 -15.40 -17.02
N SER A 311 5.57 -16.56 -16.34
CA SER A 311 6.17 -17.79 -16.88
C SER A 311 5.42 -18.38 -18.09
N GLN A 312 4.16 -18.01 -18.28
CA GLN A 312 3.29 -18.52 -19.36
C GLN A 312 3.14 -17.54 -20.53
N GLN A 313 3.68 -16.33 -20.43
CA GLN A 313 3.61 -15.35 -21.52
C GLN A 313 4.49 -15.79 -22.68
N ASP A 314 3.98 -15.74 -23.91
CA ASP A 314 4.79 -16.10 -25.09
C ASP A 314 5.98 -15.14 -25.22
N PRO A 315 7.23 -15.63 -25.28
CA PRO A 315 8.40 -14.76 -25.21
C PRO A 315 8.63 -13.91 -26.46
N PHE A 316 7.94 -14.20 -27.57
CA PHE A 316 8.10 -13.48 -28.85
C PHE A 316 6.90 -12.61 -29.20
N SER A 317 5.70 -13.13 -28.97
CA SER A 317 4.43 -12.52 -29.33
C SER A 317 3.75 -11.84 -28.14
N HIS A 318 4.24 -12.10 -26.92
CA HIS A 318 3.81 -11.48 -25.66
C HIS A 318 2.34 -11.64 -25.27
N HIS A 319 1.66 -12.63 -25.84
CA HIS A 319 0.27 -12.96 -25.52
C HIS A 319 0.17 -14.26 -24.71
N TRP A 320 -1.03 -14.55 -24.21
CA TRP A 320 -1.37 -15.83 -23.61
C TRP A 320 -2.41 -16.57 -24.45
N THR A 321 -2.32 -17.89 -24.45
CA THR A 321 -3.32 -18.78 -25.05
C THR A 321 -3.69 -19.86 -24.03
N GLY A 322 -4.97 -20.22 -23.95
CA GLY A 322 -5.50 -21.17 -22.98
C GLY A 322 -6.14 -22.41 -23.62
N SER A 323 -6.90 -23.12 -22.79
CA SER A 323 -7.59 -24.34 -23.20
C SER A 323 -8.69 -24.05 -24.22
N PRO A 324 -9.08 -25.03 -25.06
CA PRO A 324 -10.29 -24.93 -25.87
C PRO A 324 -11.49 -24.52 -25.01
N HIS A 325 -12.44 -23.77 -25.60
CA HIS A 325 -13.61 -23.11 -24.96
C HIS A 325 -13.44 -21.60 -24.77
N ALA A 326 -13.09 -20.92 -25.86
CA ALA A 326 -12.91 -19.46 -25.99
C ALA A 326 -11.55 -18.94 -25.53
N GLU A 327 -10.85 -19.61 -24.62
CA GLU A 327 -9.50 -19.22 -24.22
C GLU A 327 -8.42 -19.66 -25.24
N ASP A 328 -8.81 -20.44 -26.26
CA ASP A 328 -8.02 -20.68 -27.47
C ASP A 328 -7.97 -19.45 -28.40
N ASN A 329 -8.78 -18.42 -28.13
CA ASN A 329 -8.64 -17.09 -28.71
C ASN A 329 -7.63 -16.27 -27.87
N PRO A 330 -6.47 -15.87 -28.45
CA PRO A 330 -5.42 -15.19 -27.70
C PRO A 330 -5.84 -13.81 -27.19
N HIS A 331 -6.79 -13.13 -27.84
CA HIS A 331 -7.33 -11.85 -27.36
C HIS A 331 -8.12 -12.03 -26.06
N ILE A 332 -8.86 -13.13 -25.91
CA ILE A 332 -9.62 -13.43 -24.69
C ILE A 332 -8.68 -13.80 -23.54
N ALA A 333 -7.77 -14.77 -23.77
CA ALA A 333 -6.83 -15.22 -22.75
C ALA A 333 -5.91 -14.08 -22.28
N THR A 334 -5.37 -13.30 -23.22
CA THR A 334 -4.53 -12.13 -22.89
C THR A 334 -5.30 -11.05 -22.14
N SER A 335 -6.55 -10.77 -22.50
CA SER A 335 -7.37 -9.80 -21.76
C SER A 335 -7.61 -10.23 -20.32
N LEU A 336 -7.88 -11.51 -20.07
CA LEU A 336 -8.10 -12.04 -18.72
C LEU A 336 -6.81 -12.07 -17.88
N ALA A 337 -5.68 -12.44 -18.48
CA ALA A 337 -4.36 -12.36 -17.85
C ALA A 337 -3.99 -10.90 -17.50
N LEU A 338 -4.23 -9.98 -18.44
CA LEU A 338 -3.96 -8.56 -18.25
C LEU A 338 -4.84 -7.95 -17.16
N LEU A 339 -6.13 -8.33 -17.09
CA LEU A 339 -7.02 -7.93 -16.01
C LEU A 339 -6.52 -8.42 -14.65
N PHE A 340 -6.04 -9.67 -14.54
CA PHE A 340 -5.43 -10.18 -13.31
C PHE A 340 -4.22 -9.35 -12.88
N LEU A 341 -3.24 -9.19 -13.78
CA LEU A 341 -1.99 -8.49 -13.48
C LEU A 341 -2.24 -7.01 -13.15
N SER A 342 -3.12 -6.35 -13.91
CA SER A 342 -3.36 -4.91 -13.78
C SER A 342 -4.23 -4.54 -12.59
N LYS A 343 -5.20 -5.37 -12.24
CA LYS A 343 -6.07 -5.11 -11.08
C LYS A 343 -5.49 -5.63 -9.78
N GLY A 344 -4.73 -6.73 -9.85
CA GLY A 344 -4.07 -7.29 -8.68
C GLY A 344 -2.97 -6.38 -8.10
N ARG A 345 -2.32 -5.56 -8.94
CA ARG A 345 -1.28 -4.59 -8.53
C ARG A 345 -1.79 -3.31 -7.88
N TRP A 346 -3.11 -3.07 -7.83
CA TRP A 346 -3.65 -1.80 -7.32
C TRP A 346 -3.04 -1.46 -5.94
N PRO A 347 -2.55 -0.22 -5.76
CA PRO A 347 -1.91 0.18 -4.52
C PRO A 347 -2.76 -0.08 -3.28
N VAL A 348 -2.14 -0.62 -2.23
CA VAL A 348 -2.79 -0.80 -0.94
C VAL A 348 -2.78 0.54 -0.21
N LEU A 349 -3.96 1.12 -0.03
CA LEU A 349 -4.17 2.38 0.67
C LEU A 349 -4.04 2.23 2.18
N MET A 350 -4.67 1.19 2.73
CA MET A 350 -4.66 0.90 4.16
C MET A 350 -4.98 -0.57 4.44
N GLY A 351 -4.64 -1.01 5.65
CA GLY A 351 -4.79 -2.39 6.10
C GLY A 351 -5.53 -2.43 7.42
N LYS A 352 -6.67 -3.12 7.47
CA LYS A 352 -7.42 -3.32 8.70
C LYS A 352 -6.76 -4.45 9.51
N LEU A 353 -6.31 -4.15 10.72
CA LEU A 353 -5.58 -5.10 11.54
C LEU A 353 -6.56 -6.03 12.27
N GLU A 354 -6.49 -7.32 11.97
CA GLU A 354 -7.13 -8.36 12.76
C GLU A 354 -6.26 -8.64 14.00
N TYR A 355 -6.89 -8.58 15.18
CA TYR A 355 -6.26 -8.82 16.48
C TYR A 355 -7.23 -9.51 17.43
N GLY A 356 -6.69 -10.11 18.49
CA GLY A 356 -7.48 -10.84 19.48
C GLY A 356 -8.04 -12.16 18.96
N SER A 357 -8.88 -12.79 19.78
CA SER A 357 -9.52 -14.08 19.46
C SER A 357 -11.00 -13.97 19.08
N ASP A 358 -11.61 -12.79 19.26
CA ASP A 358 -12.98 -12.49 18.88
C ASP A 358 -13.04 -11.62 17.61
N HIS A 359 -14.25 -11.23 17.19
CA HIS A 359 -14.47 -10.39 16.00
C HIS A 359 -14.61 -8.89 16.34
N ASP A 360 -14.18 -8.44 17.53
CA ASP A 360 -14.31 -7.03 17.94
C ASP A 360 -13.49 -6.08 17.04
N TRP A 361 -12.46 -6.59 16.36
CA TRP A 361 -11.66 -5.82 15.41
C TRP A 361 -12.45 -5.38 14.15
N ASP A 362 -13.60 -6.00 13.87
CA ASP A 362 -14.38 -5.81 12.63
C ASP A 362 -15.84 -5.39 12.86
N ASN A 363 -16.12 -4.57 13.89
CA ASN A 363 -17.49 -4.13 14.20
C ASN A 363 -18.20 -3.38 13.05
N HIS A 364 -17.46 -2.81 12.09
CA HIS A 364 -17.98 -2.20 10.85
C HIS A 364 -17.25 -2.75 9.61
N PRO A 365 -17.69 -3.88 9.05
CA PRO A 365 -17.00 -4.56 7.95
C PRO A 365 -16.94 -3.74 6.65
N GLY A 366 -17.99 -2.96 6.35
CA GLY A 366 -18.05 -2.15 5.11
C GLY A 366 -17.20 -0.89 5.15
N ALA A 367 -16.78 -0.44 6.34
CA ALA A 367 -16.23 0.89 6.56
C ALA A 367 -14.96 1.21 5.76
N VAL A 368 -13.95 0.34 5.83
CA VAL A 368 -12.66 0.56 5.17
C VAL A 368 -12.80 0.48 3.65
N GLY A 369 -13.68 -0.40 3.15
CA GLY A 369 -13.99 -0.49 1.72
C GLY A 369 -14.67 0.77 1.18
N ASN A 370 -15.60 1.35 1.94
CA ASN A 370 -16.25 2.60 1.57
C ASN A 370 -15.27 3.79 1.60
N LEU A 371 -14.44 3.90 2.65
CA LEU A 371 -13.42 4.94 2.72
C LEU A 371 -12.40 4.84 1.57
N THR A 372 -12.01 3.61 1.22
CA THR A 372 -11.13 3.36 0.06
C THR A 372 -11.81 3.80 -1.23
N SER A 373 -13.06 3.39 -1.46
CA SER A 373 -13.83 3.74 -2.68
C SER A 373 -14.06 5.25 -2.80
N PHE A 374 -14.29 5.95 -1.68
CA PHE A 374 -14.37 7.40 -1.63
C PHE A 374 -13.04 8.04 -2.01
N THR A 375 -11.94 7.55 -1.44
CA THR A 375 -10.59 8.05 -1.70
C THR A 375 -10.19 7.84 -3.17
N GLU A 376 -10.50 6.68 -3.76
CA GLU A 376 -10.29 6.42 -5.20
C GLU A 376 -10.94 7.50 -6.08
N LYS A 377 -12.19 7.86 -5.77
CA LYS A 377 -12.93 8.91 -6.49
C LYS A 377 -12.33 10.29 -6.30
N GLN A 378 -11.89 10.63 -5.08
CA GLN A 378 -11.31 11.96 -4.80
C GLN A 378 -9.93 12.13 -5.45
N TRP A 379 -9.09 11.09 -5.42
CA TRP A 379 -7.73 11.15 -5.96
C TRP A 379 -7.65 10.76 -7.44
N ASN A 380 -8.72 10.22 -8.01
CA ASN A 380 -8.74 9.65 -9.35
C ASN A 380 -7.62 8.60 -9.53
N LEU A 381 -7.47 7.74 -8.53
CA LEU A 381 -6.51 6.64 -8.48
C LEU A 381 -7.25 5.34 -8.20
N LYS A 382 -6.82 4.24 -8.82
CA LYS A 382 -7.30 2.91 -8.47
C LYS A 382 -6.58 2.45 -7.20
N LEU A 383 -7.32 2.04 -6.18
CA LEU A 383 -6.78 1.68 -4.86
C LEU A 383 -7.45 0.39 -4.36
N THR A 384 -6.78 -0.26 -3.41
CA THR A 384 -7.37 -1.37 -2.66
C THR A 384 -7.03 -1.21 -1.18
N TRP A 385 -7.70 -1.98 -0.35
CA TRP A 385 -7.33 -2.19 1.04
C TRP A 385 -7.19 -3.69 1.29
N GLN A 386 -6.71 -4.06 2.48
CA GLN A 386 -6.60 -5.45 2.89
C GLN A 386 -6.83 -5.63 4.38
N VAL A 387 -7.15 -6.85 4.81
CA VAL A 387 -7.11 -7.28 6.20
C VAL A 387 -5.76 -7.96 6.45
N ILE A 388 -5.12 -7.60 7.56
CA ILE A 388 -3.85 -8.18 7.97
C ILE A 388 -4.01 -8.84 9.34
N ASN A 389 -3.69 -10.12 9.43
CA ASN A 389 -3.63 -10.81 10.71
C ASN A 389 -2.38 -10.37 11.49
N GLY A 390 -2.56 -9.58 12.55
CA GLY A 390 -1.45 -8.99 13.30
C GLY A 390 -0.52 -10.01 13.95
N GLN A 391 -1.04 -11.19 14.31
CA GLN A 391 -0.26 -12.26 14.93
C GLN A 391 0.65 -12.95 13.90
N GLN A 392 0.13 -13.29 12.72
CA GLN A 392 0.86 -14.03 11.68
C GLN A 392 1.80 -13.14 10.85
N ALA A 393 1.40 -11.90 10.59
CA ALA A 393 2.16 -10.98 9.73
C ALA A 393 3.52 -10.60 10.34
N GLN A 394 4.58 -10.56 9.53
CA GLN A 394 5.87 -9.97 9.91
C GLN A 394 5.86 -8.45 9.67
N VAL A 395 6.89 -7.73 10.13
CA VAL A 395 6.98 -6.27 9.92
C VAL A 395 7.02 -5.95 8.42
N GLU A 396 7.69 -6.78 7.63
CA GLU A 396 7.75 -6.68 6.17
C GLU A 396 6.37 -6.77 5.53
N ASP A 397 5.46 -7.57 6.11
CA ASP A 397 4.08 -7.66 5.65
C ASP A 397 3.27 -6.41 6.02
N LEU A 398 3.50 -5.86 7.22
CA LEU A 398 2.88 -4.62 7.66
C LEU A 398 3.31 -3.44 6.76
N LEU A 399 4.59 -3.37 6.39
CA LEU A 399 5.15 -2.31 5.56
C LEU A 399 4.64 -2.30 4.11
N GLN A 400 4.00 -3.37 3.65
CA GLN A 400 3.27 -3.36 2.38
C GLN A 400 1.98 -2.53 2.46
N THR A 401 1.64 -2.06 3.66
CA THR A 401 0.49 -1.24 3.94
C THR A 401 0.95 0.07 4.58
N PRO A 402 0.77 1.22 3.93
CA PRO A 402 1.26 2.49 4.45
C PRO A 402 0.50 2.94 5.72
N VAL A 403 -0.75 2.50 5.88
CA VAL A 403 -1.59 2.81 7.05
C VAL A 403 -2.21 1.54 7.64
N LEU A 404 -1.92 1.22 8.89
CA LEU A 404 -2.63 0.19 9.65
C LEU A 404 -3.80 0.81 10.40
N PHE A 405 -5.00 0.29 10.15
CA PHE A 405 -6.23 0.69 10.82
C PHE A 405 -6.63 -0.29 11.92
N VAL A 406 -6.85 0.23 13.13
CA VAL A 406 -7.23 -0.56 14.31
C VAL A 406 -8.52 -0.01 14.89
N SER A 407 -9.55 -0.83 15.00
CA SER A 407 -10.86 -0.42 15.52
C SER A 407 -11.36 -1.47 16.49
N GLY A 408 -12.06 -1.07 17.53
CA GLY A 408 -12.73 -1.99 18.44
C GLY A 408 -13.59 -1.30 19.49
N SER A 409 -14.43 -2.09 20.16
CA SER A 409 -15.31 -1.63 21.23
C SER A 409 -14.84 -2.08 22.62
N LYS A 410 -13.98 -3.10 22.68
CA LYS A 410 -13.42 -3.68 23.92
C LYS A 410 -11.94 -3.34 24.08
N ALA A 411 -11.38 -3.60 25.25
CA ALA A 411 -9.94 -3.44 25.47
C ALA A 411 -9.16 -4.35 24.50
N PRO A 412 -8.30 -3.80 23.62
CA PRO A 412 -7.72 -4.58 22.54
C PRO A 412 -6.54 -5.44 22.99
N GLU A 413 -6.47 -6.68 22.49
CA GLU A 413 -5.39 -7.64 22.76
C GLU A 413 -4.16 -7.39 21.87
N LEU A 414 -3.60 -6.17 21.92
CA LEU A 414 -2.50 -5.74 21.05
C LEU A 414 -1.12 -5.86 21.68
N GLY A 415 -1.01 -6.14 22.98
CA GLY A 415 0.27 -6.16 23.71
C GLY A 415 1.40 -6.94 23.02
N PRO A 416 1.17 -8.18 22.53
CA PRO A 416 2.19 -8.94 21.80
C PRO A 416 2.69 -8.29 20.50
N LEU A 417 1.98 -7.29 19.98
CA LEU A 417 2.31 -6.57 18.75
C LEU A 417 3.10 -5.28 19.00
N ALA A 418 3.38 -4.89 20.25
CA ALA A 418 3.97 -3.58 20.56
C ALA A 418 5.33 -3.37 19.88
N THR A 419 6.27 -4.30 20.03
CA THR A 419 7.59 -4.23 19.38
C THR A 419 7.49 -4.22 17.86
N LYS A 420 6.62 -5.07 17.30
CA LYS A 420 6.36 -5.15 15.86
C LYS A 420 5.78 -3.84 15.30
N THR A 421 4.89 -3.22 16.07
CA THR A 421 4.26 -1.93 15.73
C THR A 421 5.28 -0.80 15.83
N ARG A 422 6.17 -0.82 16.83
CA ARG A 422 7.26 0.16 16.92
C ARG A 422 8.17 0.10 15.69
N ASP A 423 8.64 -1.09 15.31
CA ASP A 423 9.48 -1.26 14.11
C ASP A 423 8.74 -0.83 12.82
N TYR A 424 7.45 -1.17 12.70
CA TYR A 424 6.62 -0.68 11.59
C TYR A 424 6.57 0.86 11.52
N LEU A 425 6.38 1.54 12.65
CA LEU A 425 6.34 3.01 12.73
C LEU A 425 7.73 3.63 12.49
N ASP A 426 8.80 3.03 13.02
CA ASP A 426 10.19 3.46 12.79
C ASP A 426 10.57 3.40 11.30
N ARG A 427 10.01 2.44 10.57
CA ARG A 427 10.26 2.23 9.13
C ARG A 427 9.29 2.98 8.22
N GLY A 428 8.52 3.92 8.76
CA GLY A 428 7.67 4.86 8.01
C GLY A 428 6.19 4.50 7.96
N GLY A 429 5.78 3.40 8.59
CA GLY A 429 4.37 3.02 8.72
C GLY A 429 3.52 4.05 9.47
N PHE A 430 2.20 3.97 9.35
CA PHE A 430 1.30 4.89 10.04
C PHE A 430 0.18 4.12 10.76
N LEU A 431 -0.10 4.46 12.01
CA LEU A 431 -1.16 3.82 12.79
C LEU A 431 -2.39 4.73 12.86
N PHE A 432 -3.53 4.27 12.36
CA PHE A 432 -4.80 4.97 12.49
C PHE A 432 -5.75 4.12 13.33
N ALA A 433 -6.26 4.65 14.44
CA ALA A 433 -7.08 3.88 15.35
C ALA A 433 -8.36 4.61 15.76
N GLU A 434 -9.36 3.85 16.18
CA GLU A 434 -10.57 4.39 16.78
C GLU A 434 -11.13 3.51 17.90
N ALA A 435 -11.79 4.16 18.86
CA ALA A 435 -12.73 3.51 19.75
C ALA A 435 -14.14 3.59 19.14
N CYS A 436 -14.69 2.44 18.75
CA CYS A 436 -16.00 2.35 18.12
C CYS A 436 -17.11 1.91 19.11
N CYS A 437 -18.37 2.13 18.71
CA CYS A 437 -19.58 1.75 19.46
C CYS A 437 -19.77 2.46 20.82
N ALA A 438 -20.95 2.30 21.42
CA ALA A 438 -21.27 2.86 22.74
C ALA A 438 -20.40 2.31 23.91
N GLY A 439 -19.61 1.25 23.67
CA GLY A 439 -18.70 0.62 24.64
C GLY A 439 -17.22 0.99 24.53
N GLY A 440 -16.83 1.80 23.53
CA GLY A 440 -15.43 2.07 23.16
C GLY A 440 -14.51 2.63 24.25
N GLY A 441 -15.03 3.03 25.42
CA GLY A 441 -14.20 3.47 26.55
C GLY A 441 -13.21 2.39 27.03
N ALA A 442 -13.56 1.10 26.94
CA ALA A 442 -12.62 0.02 27.24
C ALA A 442 -11.52 -0.07 26.18
N PHE A 443 -11.87 0.13 24.90
CA PHE A 443 -10.90 0.20 23.81
C PHE A 443 -9.93 1.36 24.01
N ASP A 444 -10.44 2.57 24.28
CA ASP A 444 -9.64 3.77 24.54
C ASP A 444 -8.57 3.52 25.62
N ALA A 445 -9.01 3.02 26.79
CA ALA A 445 -8.08 2.72 27.89
C ALA A 445 -7.01 1.69 27.51
N GLY A 446 -7.40 0.61 26.83
CA GLY A 446 -6.46 -0.44 26.42
C GLY A 446 -5.53 0.00 25.28
N PHE A 447 -6.02 0.81 24.33
CA PHE A 447 -5.23 1.35 23.24
C PHE A 447 -4.19 2.36 23.76
N ARG A 448 -4.53 3.22 24.72
CA ARG A 448 -3.55 4.11 25.37
C ARG A 448 -2.42 3.32 26.05
N LYS A 449 -2.78 2.27 26.80
CA LYS A 449 -1.80 1.37 27.42
C LYS A 449 -0.92 0.66 26.38
N PHE A 450 -1.49 0.29 25.23
CA PHE A 450 -0.73 -0.26 24.12
C PHE A 450 0.26 0.78 23.55
N MET A 451 -0.17 2.03 23.36
CA MET A 451 0.71 3.10 22.89
C MET A 451 1.84 3.41 23.87
N GLU A 452 1.62 3.30 25.18
CA GLU A 452 2.70 3.38 26.20
C GLU A 452 3.72 2.23 26.10
N GLN A 453 3.34 1.08 25.55
CA GLN A 453 4.27 -0.02 25.29
C GLN A 453 5.05 0.19 23.98
N VAL A 454 4.41 0.78 22.97
CA VAL A 454 5.04 1.13 21.68
C VAL A 454 6.00 2.32 21.84
N PHE A 455 5.62 3.29 22.66
CA PHE A 455 6.35 4.51 22.98
C PHE A 455 6.48 4.66 24.51
N PRO A 456 7.44 3.94 25.13
CA PRO A 456 7.72 4.10 26.56
C PRO A 456 8.28 5.49 26.91
N GLU A 457 8.78 6.23 25.92
CA GLU A 457 9.36 7.55 26.09
C GLU A 457 8.26 8.63 26.30
N PRO A 458 8.35 9.46 27.36
CA PRO A 458 7.29 10.42 27.72
C PRO A 458 7.04 11.51 26.67
N GLU A 459 8.01 11.80 25.82
CA GLU A 459 7.92 12.73 24.70
C GLU A 459 6.93 12.29 23.63
N TYR A 460 6.79 10.98 23.38
CA TYR A 460 6.00 10.40 22.28
C TYR A 460 4.61 9.90 22.71
N ARG A 461 4.11 10.37 23.86
CA ARG A 461 2.74 10.06 24.31
C ARG A 461 1.67 10.65 23.38
N LEU A 462 0.50 10.02 23.37
CA LEU A 462 -0.70 10.56 22.71
C LEU A 462 -1.03 11.97 23.22
N ARG A 463 -1.21 12.92 22.31
CA ARG A 463 -1.62 14.31 22.58
C ARG A 463 -2.84 14.66 21.75
N ARG A 464 -3.65 15.63 22.19
CA ARG A 464 -4.79 16.08 21.38
C ARG A 464 -4.31 16.77 20.12
N ALA A 465 -4.94 16.47 18.99
CA ALA A 465 -4.65 17.17 17.74
C ALA A 465 -5.16 18.61 17.85
N GLY A 466 -4.23 19.58 17.84
CA GLY A 466 -4.59 21.01 17.87
C GLY A 466 -5.33 21.45 16.59
N PRO A 467 -6.02 22.60 16.59
CA PRO A 467 -6.76 23.10 15.43
C PRO A 467 -5.87 23.39 14.22
N GLU A 468 -4.58 23.60 14.42
CA GLU A 468 -3.60 23.80 13.36
C GLU A 468 -3.10 22.50 12.70
N HIS A 469 -3.48 21.34 13.24
CA HIS A 469 -3.00 20.06 12.73
C HIS A 469 -3.48 19.80 11.29
N PRO A 470 -2.62 19.33 10.37
CA PRO A 470 -3.01 19.09 8.97
C PRO A 470 -4.19 18.14 8.77
N ILE A 471 -4.38 17.17 9.68
CA ILE A 471 -5.50 16.19 9.61
C ILE A 471 -6.89 16.83 9.60
N TRP A 472 -7.02 18.12 9.93
CA TRP A 472 -8.28 18.84 9.88
C TRP A 472 -8.59 19.45 8.51
N ARG A 473 -7.61 19.54 7.59
CA ARG A 473 -7.76 20.34 6.35
C ARG A 473 -6.86 19.99 5.16
N ILE A 474 -5.99 18.99 5.27
CA ILE A 474 -4.99 18.68 4.23
C ILE A 474 -5.62 18.30 2.88
N GLU A 475 -6.78 17.64 2.90
CA GLU A 475 -7.54 17.25 1.71
C GLU A 475 -8.95 17.84 1.71
N LYS A 476 -9.69 17.68 2.81
CA LYS A 476 -11.02 18.25 3.04
C LYS A 476 -11.06 18.98 4.38
N LEU A 477 -11.75 20.12 4.41
CA LEU A 477 -11.95 20.87 5.64
C LEU A 477 -12.94 20.13 6.55
N VAL A 478 -12.50 19.77 7.76
CA VAL A 478 -13.38 19.34 8.84
C VAL A 478 -13.92 20.59 9.52
N ARG A 479 -15.24 20.65 9.72
CA ARG A 479 -15.89 21.85 10.24
C ARG A 479 -15.55 22.07 11.72
N PRO A 480 -15.44 23.32 12.20
CA PRO A 480 -15.15 23.60 13.62
C PRO A 480 -16.20 23.04 14.61
N GLU A 481 -17.45 22.91 14.19
CA GLU A 481 -18.57 22.39 15.00
C GLU A 481 -18.63 20.85 15.01
N SER A 482 -17.73 20.20 14.28
CA SER A 482 -17.67 18.75 14.17
C SER A 482 -17.51 18.08 15.54
N PRO A 483 -18.25 16.98 15.83
CA PRO A 483 -18.15 16.28 17.11
C PRO A 483 -16.78 15.61 17.36
N TYR A 484 -15.94 15.56 16.33
CA TYR A 484 -14.57 15.03 16.40
C TYR A 484 -13.57 16.04 16.94
N VAL A 485 -13.87 17.35 16.90
CA VAL A 485 -12.97 18.41 17.38
C VAL A 485 -12.66 18.23 18.86
N GLY A 486 -11.37 18.18 19.19
CA GLY A 486 -10.89 17.93 20.54
C GLY A 486 -10.96 16.47 21.00
N ARG A 487 -11.38 15.52 20.13
CA ARG A 487 -11.48 14.08 20.41
C ARG A 487 -10.58 13.21 19.52
N LEU A 488 -9.77 13.84 18.68
CA LEU A 488 -8.68 13.21 17.95
C LEU A 488 -7.35 13.42 18.68
N TRP A 489 -6.54 12.37 18.68
CA TRP A 489 -5.23 12.33 19.31
C TRP A 489 -4.18 11.95 18.29
N THR A 490 -2.97 12.44 18.48
CA THR A 490 -1.81 12.15 17.63
C THR A 490 -0.62 11.70 18.47
N VAL A 491 0.25 10.90 17.86
CA VAL A 491 1.63 10.71 18.34
C VAL A 491 2.54 11.41 17.34
N GLU A 492 3.28 12.40 17.84
CA GLU A 492 4.39 12.99 17.11
C GLU A 492 5.64 12.19 17.43
N TYR A 493 6.27 11.64 16.39
CA TYR A 493 7.48 10.85 16.50
C TYR A 493 8.42 11.21 15.34
N GLY A 494 9.65 11.60 15.68
CA GLY A 494 10.53 12.28 14.74
C GLY A 494 9.89 13.56 14.20
N CYS A 495 10.01 13.78 12.89
CA CYS A 495 9.46 14.97 12.24
C CYS A 495 7.99 14.86 11.79
N ARG A 496 7.27 13.83 12.22
CA ARG A 496 5.93 13.53 11.70
C ARG A 496 4.96 13.09 12.78
N THR A 497 3.69 13.19 12.45
CA THR A 497 2.66 12.40 13.09
C THR A 497 2.77 10.97 12.58
N CYS A 498 2.94 10.00 13.47
CA CYS A 498 3.02 8.58 13.10
C CYS A 498 1.78 7.78 13.51
N ALA A 499 0.95 8.35 14.39
CA ALA A 499 -0.31 7.74 14.78
C ALA A 499 -1.42 8.78 14.94
N VAL A 500 -2.64 8.41 14.56
CA VAL A 500 -3.87 9.15 14.84
C VAL A 500 -4.85 8.22 15.55
N PHE A 501 -5.47 8.69 16.63
CA PHE A 501 -6.49 7.95 17.38
C PHE A 501 -7.74 8.78 17.58
N SER A 502 -8.91 8.21 17.26
CA SER A 502 -10.22 8.80 17.50
C SER A 502 -10.91 8.18 18.71
N GLU A 503 -11.29 8.99 19.70
CA GLU A 503 -12.14 8.52 20.83
C GLU A 503 -13.60 8.27 20.42
N VAL A 504 -13.96 8.67 19.21
CA VAL A 504 -15.31 8.61 18.68
C VAL A 504 -15.34 7.88 17.36
N ASP A 505 -16.45 7.19 17.13
CA ASP A 505 -16.67 6.33 15.99
C ASP A 505 -16.56 7.10 14.66
N LEU A 506 -15.61 6.69 13.82
CA LEU A 506 -15.46 7.08 12.42
C LEU A 506 -15.99 5.95 11.50
N SER A 507 -15.65 4.69 11.78
CA SER A 507 -15.93 3.59 10.85
C SER A 507 -17.42 3.30 10.68
N CYS A 508 -18.25 3.52 11.70
CA CYS A 508 -19.72 3.50 11.55
C CYS A 508 -20.21 4.46 10.48
N TYR A 509 -19.63 5.67 10.44
CA TYR A 509 -20.03 6.72 9.49
C TYR A 509 -19.44 6.49 8.11
N TRP A 510 -18.24 5.89 8.02
CA TRP A 510 -17.70 5.41 6.74
C TRP A 510 -18.57 4.29 6.16
N GLU A 511 -19.12 3.41 6.99
CA GLU A 511 -20.05 2.38 6.53
C GLU A 511 -21.35 2.99 5.97
N LEU A 512 -21.85 4.07 6.57
CA LEU A 512 -23.03 4.77 6.08
C LEU A 512 -22.81 5.51 4.75
N ASP A 513 -21.59 5.94 4.43
CA ASP A 513 -21.30 6.60 3.13
C ASP A 513 -21.57 5.69 1.93
N GLY A 514 -21.38 4.38 2.09
CA GLY A 514 -21.65 3.39 1.03
C GLY A 514 -23.12 3.01 0.86
N ARG A 515 -24.04 3.59 1.64
CA ARG A 515 -25.47 3.28 1.57
C ARG A 515 -26.12 3.88 0.33
N ARG A 516 -27.02 3.11 -0.30
CA ARG A 516 -27.96 3.64 -1.29
C ARG A 516 -28.85 4.71 -0.65
N GLN A 517 -29.21 5.73 -1.43
CA GLN A 517 -30.10 6.81 -1.02
C GLN A 517 -29.60 7.61 0.20
N ARG A 518 -28.27 7.82 0.28
CA ARG A 518 -27.65 8.70 1.28
C ARG A 518 -28.34 10.07 1.30
N GLU A 519 -28.78 10.57 0.14
CA GLU A 519 -29.50 11.85 0.02
C GLU A 519 -30.84 11.93 0.77
N LEU A 520 -31.34 10.80 1.30
CA LEU A 520 -32.54 10.75 2.15
C LEU A 520 -32.21 10.84 3.64
N PHE A 521 -30.93 10.83 4.03
CA PHE A 521 -30.53 10.94 5.42
C PHE A 521 -30.76 12.36 5.95
N PRO A 522 -31.10 12.53 7.24
CA PRO A 522 -31.23 13.85 7.83
C PRO A 522 -29.92 14.65 7.77
N ASP A 523 -29.99 15.97 7.56
CA ASP A 523 -28.83 16.86 7.38
C ASP A 523 -27.74 16.67 8.45
N GLY A 524 -28.13 16.50 9.72
CA GLY A 524 -27.19 16.31 10.82
C GLY A 524 -26.40 14.99 10.73
N VAL A 525 -27.01 13.95 10.16
CA VAL A 525 -26.35 12.66 9.88
C VAL A 525 -25.43 12.80 8.68
N GLU A 526 -25.88 13.42 7.59
CA GLU A 526 -25.03 13.66 6.41
C GLU A 526 -23.78 14.45 6.75
N GLN A 527 -23.95 15.53 7.52
CA GLN A 527 -22.86 16.36 8.02
C GLN A 527 -21.84 15.57 8.85
N ARG A 528 -22.31 14.62 9.66
CA ARG A 528 -21.43 13.77 10.47
C ARG A 528 -20.71 12.72 9.61
N ILE A 529 -21.37 12.18 8.58
CA ILE A 529 -20.73 11.33 7.56
C ILE A 529 -19.63 12.12 6.84
N ASP A 530 -19.92 13.34 6.39
CA ASP A 530 -18.94 14.18 5.70
C ASP A 530 -17.73 14.50 6.58
N ASP A 531 -17.94 14.86 7.85
CA ASP A 531 -16.85 15.10 8.80
C ASP A 531 -15.99 13.84 9.01
N ALA A 532 -16.62 12.66 9.16
CA ALA A 532 -15.90 11.38 9.33
C ALA A 532 -15.11 11.00 8.07
N MET A 533 -15.69 11.15 6.88
CA MET A 533 -15.04 10.89 5.60
C MET A 533 -13.89 11.89 5.36
N ALA A 534 -14.07 13.16 5.73
CA ALA A 534 -13.03 14.19 5.67
C ALA A 534 -11.84 13.84 6.57
N ILE A 535 -12.09 13.40 7.81
CA ILE A 535 -11.01 12.94 8.71
C ILE A 535 -10.30 11.73 8.11
N GLY A 536 -11.04 10.73 7.63
CA GLY A 536 -10.48 9.53 7.02
C GLY A 536 -9.54 9.87 5.85
N ILE A 537 -10.02 10.64 4.87
CA ILE A 537 -9.20 11.00 3.70
C ILE A 537 -8.04 11.95 4.07
N ASN A 538 -8.21 12.82 5.06
CA ASN A 538 -7.12 13.69 5.54
C ASN A 538 -5.98 12.89 6.18
N VAL A 539 -6.30 11.91 7.03
CA VAL A 539 -5.29 11.03 7.65
C VAL A 539 -4.59 10.22 6.57
N LEU A 540 -5.34 9.66 5.61
CA LEU A 540 -4.77 8.92 4.49
C LEU A 540 -3.88 9.80 3.61
N ALA A 541 -4.31 11.01 3.28
CA ALA A 541 -3.53 11.98 2.50
C ALA A 541 -2.24 12.37 3.23
N TYR A 542 -2.30 12.57 4.54
CA TYR A 542 -1.13 12.88 5.36
C TYR A 542 -0.14 11.71 5.36
N ALA A 543 -0.63 10.50 5.66
CA ALA A 543 0.22 9.33 5.82
C ALA A 543 0.86 8.83 4.52
N THR A 544 0.18 9.02 3.39
CA THR A 544 0.60 8.48 2.09
C THR A 544 1.12 9.52 1.12
N ASN A 545 0.96 10.82 1.43
CA ASN A 545 1.16 11.93 0.49
C ASN A 545 0.38 11.78 -0.84
N ARG A 546 -0.69 10.97 -0.87
CA ARG A 546 -1.46 10.59 -2.08
C ARG A 546 -0.66 9.73 -3.07
N GLU A 547 0.44 9.12 -2.63
CA GLU A 547 1.29 8.25 -3.44
C GLU A 547 1.39 6.83 -2.85
N PRO A 548 0.25 6.11 -2.69
CA PRO A 548 0.30 4.73 -2.26
C PRO A 548 1.01 3.86 -3.31
N LYS A 549 1.86 2.95 -2.85
CA LYS A 549 2.68 2.09 -3.71
C LYS A 549 1.92 0.87 -4.20
N GLY A 550 2.22 0.44 -5.44
CA GLY A 550 1.65 -0.78 -6.02
C GLY A 550 2.07 -2.05 -5.25
N LYS A 551 1.22 -3.08 -5.24
CA LYS A 551 1.53 -4.34 -4.50
C LYS A 551 2.82 -5.00 -4.96
N GLU A 552 3.18 -4.85 -6.23
CA GLU A 552 4.42 -5.42 -6.77
C GLU A 552 5.68 -4.74 -6.25
N GLU A 553 5.59 -3.52 -5.74
CA GLU A 553 6.75 -2.81 -5.17
C GLU A 553 7.25 -3.47 -3.88
N SER A 554 6.38 -4.23 -3.19
CA SER A 554 6.79 -5.00 -2.01
C SER A 554 7.66 -6.23 -2.36
N PHE A 555 7.65 -6.68 -3.62
CA PHE A 555 8.50 -7.78 -4.07
C PHE A 555 9.98 -7.42 -4.06
N ALA A 556 10.27 -6.11 -4.09
CA ALA A 556 11.62 -5.57 -4.11
C ALA A 556 12.21 -5.30 -2.72
N LEU A 557 11.63 -5.79 -1.62
CA LEU A 557 12.26 -5.73 -0.31
C LEU A 557 13.35 -6.80 -0.22
N PRO A 558 14.65 -6.47 -0.37
CA PRO A 558 15.69 -7.44 -0.10
C PRO A 558 15.79 -7.53 1.42
N GLU A 559 15.80 -8.75 1.95
CA GLU A 559 16.20 -8.97 3.34
C GLU A 559 17.48 -8.16 3.59
N LEU A 560 17.46 -7.28 4.60
CA LEU A 560 18.69 -6.73 5.14
C LEU A 560 19.50 -7.94 5.55
N ALA A 561 20.50 -8.30 4.74
CA ALA A 561 21.49 -9.25 5.18
C ALA A 561 22.07 -8.64 6.45
N ASN A 562 21.74 -9.21 7.60
CA ASN A 562 22.36 -8.86 8.86
C ASN A 562 23.86 -9.06 8.66
N ALA A 563 24.57 -7.95 8.45
CA ALA A 563 26.02 -7.92 8.25
C ALA A 563 26.76 -8.46 9.49
N GLU A 564 26.05 -8.71 10.60
CA GLU A 564 26.56 -9.43 11.77
C GLU A 564 27.05 -10.85 11.47
N VAL A 565 26.61 -11.49 10.37
CA VAL A 565 27.11 -12.83 9.99
C VAL A 565 28.53 -12.80 9.44
N LEU A 566 29.05 -11.62 9.04
CA LEU A 566 30.41 -11.46 8.55
C LEU A 566 31.17 -10.51 9.50
N GLY A 567 31.72 -11.03 10.59
CA GLY A 567 32.65 -10.32 11.47
C GLY A 567 33.95 -9.89 10.75
N GLY A 568 33.85 -8.97 9.79
CA GLY A 568 34.86 -8.67 8.79
C GLY A 568 35.27 -7.21 8.76
N ARG A 569 36.54 -6.97 8.41
CA ARG A 569 37.08 -5.64 8.08
C ARG A 569 36.24 -5.00 6.96
N GLY A 570 36.02 -3.69 7.01
CA GLY A 570 35.33 -2.94 5.95
C GLY A 570 33.87 -2.57 6.23
N VAL A 571 33.36 -2.76 7.46
CA VAL A 571 32.03 -2.26 7.87
C VAL A 571 32.11 -0.78 8.25
N ILE A 572 31.34 0.05 7.57
CA ILE A 572 31.16 1.47 7.87
C ILE A 572 30.30 1.62 9.13
N ARG A 573 30.84 2.37 10.10
CA ARG A 573 30.15 2.77 11.33
C ARG A 573 30.21 4.29 11.44
N ILE A 574 29.08 4.90 11.76
CA ILE A 574 28.94 6.36 11.93
C ILE A 574 28.42 6.62 13.34
N ALA A 575 29.04 7.54 14.06
CA ALA A 575 28.57 7.96 15.39
C ALA A 575 27.47 9.03 15.26
N LYS A 576 26.47 8.98 16.11
CA LYS A 576 25.46 10.04 16.26
C LYS A 576 25.85 10.93 17.44
N LEU A 577 26.10 12.21 17.20
CA LEU A 577 26.50 13.13 18.26
C LEU A 577 25.31 13.63 19.06
N MET A 578 25.38 13.47 20.38
CA MET A 578 24.36 13.92 21.32
C MET A 578 24.58 15.40 21.67
N HIS A 579 23.51 16.19 21.65
CA HIS A 579 23.51 17.60 22.05
C HIS A 579 22.10 18.06 22.45
N GLY A 580 22.01 19.17 23.19
CA GLY A 580 20.74 19.71 23.70
C GLY A 580 19.82 20.37 22.65
N GLY A 581 20.20 20.38 21.38
CA GLY A 581 19.50 21.13 20.30
C GLY A 581 18.50 20.32 19.49
N GLY A 582 18.01 19.20 20.05
CA GLY A 582 17.13 18.28 19.33
C GLY A 582 17.86 17.17 18.56
N CYS A 583 18.90 16.57 19.14
CA CYS A 583 19.65 15.46 18.53
C CYS A 583 18.81 14.20 18.24
N ASN A 584 17.58 14.13 18.75
CA ASN A 584 16.61 13.06 18.53
C ASN A 584 15.31 13.55 17.85
N ASP A 585 15.32 14.74 17.23
CA ASP A 585 14.14 15.27 16.53
C ASP A 585 13.84 14.53 15.21
N ALA A 586 14.79 13.75 14.70
CA ALA A 586 14.66 12.85 13.54
C ALA A 586 15.44 11.53 13.80
N PRO A 587 15.02 10.73 14.80
CA PRO A 587 15.83 9.67 15.37
C PRO A 587 16.25 8.58 14.37
N GLY A 588 15.43 8.29 13.36
CA GLY A 588 15.70 7.29 12.33
C GLY A 588 16.49 7.80 11.13
N ALA A 589 16.89 9.08 11.08
CA ALA A 589 17.57 9.66 9.91
C ALA A 589 18.88 8.92 9.57
N LEU A 590 19.73 8.69 10.57
CA LEU A 590 21.01 8.00 10.37
C LEU A 590 20.83 6.54 9.96
N ALA A 591 19.95 5.80 10.65
CA ALA A 591 19.64 4.42 10.30
C ALA A 591 19.11 4.30 8.86
N ASN A 592 18.25 5.24 8.43
CA ASN A 592 17.73 5.27 7.06
C ASN A 592 18.81 5.62 6.02
N LEU A 593 19.74 6.52 6.34
CA LEU A 593 20.88 6.83 5.47
C LEU A 593 21.81 5.61 5.31
N LEU A 594 22.17 4.96 6.42
CA LEU A 594 22.99 3.76 6.40
C LEU A 594 22.28 2.63 5.65
N ARG A 595 20.98 2.47 5.85
CA ARG A 595 20.17 1.53 5.06
C ARG A 595 20.24 1.85 3.57
N ALA A 596 20.11 3.12 3.17
CA ALA A 596 20.24 3.55 1.78
C ALA A 596 21.68 3.40 1.22
N ALA A 597 22.70 3.29 2.09
CA ALA A 597 24.07 3.00 1.68
C ALA A 597 24.30 1.50 1.45
N GLY A 598 23.69 0.66 2.29
CA GLY A 598 23.71 -0.80 2.14
C GLY A 598 22.75 -1.34 1.07
N GLN A 599 21.70 -0.58 0.75
CA GLN A 599 20.68 -0.90 -0.26
C GLN A 599 20.91 -0.05 -1.52
N GLY A 600 20.65 -0.59 -2.71
CA GLY A 600 20.83 0.14 -3.99
C GLY A 600 22.13 -0.19 -4.73
N ASP A 601 22.59 0.70 -5.59
CA ASP A 601 23.70 0.45 -6.53
C ASP A 601 25.09 0.38 -5.85
N LEU A 602 25.25 1.08 -4.72
CA LEU A 602 26.53 1.21 -4.02
C LEU A 602 26.91 -0.02 -3.17
N LYS A 603 25.91 -0.71 -2.60
CA LYS A 603 26.05 -1.94 -1.79
C LYS A 603 27.17 -1.87 -0.74
N LEU A 604 27.25 -0.77 0.01
CA LEU A 604 28.28 -0.58 1.03
C LEU A 604 28.03 -1.50 2.24
N SER A 605 29.10 -2.06 2.80
CA SER A 605 29.01 -2.80 4.07
C SER A 605 28.84 -1.82 5.23
N VAL A 606 27.63 -1.74 5.80
CA VAL A 606 27.28 -0.80 6.87
C VAL A 606 26.79 -1.52 8.12
N SER A 607 26.98 -0.90 9.29
CA SER A 607 26.34 -1.33 10.54
C SER A 607 24.99 -0.65 10.70
N GLY A 608 23.94 -1.40 11.05
CA GLY A 608 22.63 -0.84 11.41
C GLY A 608 22.54 -0.37 12.87
N GLU A 609 23.55 -0.67 13.69
CA GLU A 609 23.63 -0.24 15.09
C GLU A 609 23.92 1.26 15.19
N GLU A 610 23.12 1.98 15.99
CA GLU A 610 23.33 3.40 16.28
C GLU A 610 24.29 3.58 17.45
N PHE A 611 25.36 4.35 17.25
CA PHE A 611 26.35 4.68 18.28
C PHE A 611 26.15 6.12 18.75
N GLU A 612 25.28 6.31 19.75
CA GLU A 612 25.02 7.61 20.36
C GLU A 612 26.15 8.01 21.32
N LEU A 613 26.87 9.10 21.00
CA LEU A 613 28.04 9.54 21.74
C LEU A 613 27.97 11.04 22.05
N LEU A 614 28.42 11.43 23.24
CA LEU A 614 28.73 12.84 23.51
C LEU A 614 29.99 13.25 22.72
N PRO A 615 30.15 14.52 22.32
CA PRO A 615 31.37 14.95 21.62
C PRO A 615 32.66 14.75 22.43
N SER A 616 32.56 14.73 23.76
CA SER A 616 33.68 14.46 24.67
C SER A 616 33.95 12.96 24.90
N ASP A 617 33.16 12.06 24.33
CA ASP A 617 33.35 10.62 24.50
C ASP A 617 34.63 10.15 23.75
N PRO A 618 35.60 9.52 24.44
CA PRO A 618 36.81 9.02 23.79
C PRO A 618 36.55 7.99 22.67
N ALA A 619 35.40 7.31 22.68
CA ALA A 619 35.03 6.36 21.63
C ALA A 619 34.82 7.03 20.26
N LEU A 620 34.55 8.34 20.21
CA LEU A 620 34.33 9.08 18.96
C LEU A 620 35.50 8.93 17.97
N MET A 621 36.74 8.86 18.48
CA MET A 621 37.95 8.67 17.66
C MET A 621 38.00 7.35 16.89
N ARG A 622 37.13 6.39 17.21
CA ARG A 622 37.02 5.10 16.50
C ARG A 622 36.20 5.19 15.22
N PHE A 623 35.51 6.31 14.99
CA PHE A 623 34.61 6.52 13.87
C PHE A 623 35.23 7.48 12.86
N HIS A 624 35.30 7.09 11.59
CA HIS A 624 35.77 7.99 10.52
C HIS A 624 34.82 9.19 10.30
N MET A 625 33.55 9.02 10.65
CA MET A 625 32.51 10.02 10.44
C MET A 625 31.52 10.05 11.62
N ALA A 626 31.04 11.25 11.92
CA ALA A 626 30.00 11.54 12.89
C ALA A 626 28.84 12.29 12.21
N PHE A 627 27.63 12.10 12.73
CA PHE A 627 26.40 12.67 12.22
C PHE A 627 25.68 13.46 13.32
N MET A 628 25.06 14.58 12.97
CA MET A 628 24.41 15.48 13.91
C MET A 628 23.25 16.25 13.24
N HIS A 629 22.13 16.43 13.93
CA HIS A 629 21.05 17.29 13.43
C HIS A 629 20.29 17.93 14.57
N GLY A 630 19.52 18.98 14.30
CA GLY A 630 18.64 19.53 15.31
C GLY A 630 17.75 20.65 14.83
N ARG A 631 16.87 21.10 15.74
CA ARG A 631 15.89 22.17 15.50
C ARG A 631 16.04 23.37 16.41
N GLN A 632 16.76 23.23 17.53
CA GLN A 632 16.82 24.22 18.60
C GLN A 632 18.26 24.71 18.83
N ASP A 633 18.41 25.81 19.56
CA ASP A 633 19.74 26.26 20.00
C ASP A 633 20.41 25.20 20.90
N PHE A 634 21.74 25.15 20.89
CA PHE A 634 22.54 24.27 21.74
C PHE A 634 23.93 24.85 22.00
N HIS A 635 24.56 24.40 23.08
CA HIS A 635 25.93 24.77 23.40
C HIS A 635 26.76 23.54 23.74
N PHE A 636 27.98 23.48 23.21
CA PHE A 636 28.98 22.55 23.69
C PHE A 636 29.72 23.12 24.89
N THR A 637 30.04 22.24 25.83
CA THR A 637 30.99 22.54 26.91
C THR A 637 32.40 22.77 26.35
N PRO A 638 33.28 23.47 27.08
CA PRO A 638 34.67 23.64 26.64
C PRO A 638 35.40 22.32 26.37
N GLN A 639 35.07 21.26 27.12
CA GLN A 639 35.63 19.92 26.92
C GLN A 639 35.15 19.29 25.62
N GLU A 640 33.85 19.36 25.33
CA GLU A 640 33.27 18.86 24.08
C GLU A 640 33.83 19.59 22.85
N ARG A 641 33.97 20.92 22.92
CA ARG A 641 34.60 21.70 21.85
C ARG A 641 36.02 21.24 21.57
N LYS A 642 36.81 21.05 22.63
CA LYS A 642 38.20 20.58 22.49
C LYS A 642 38.26 19.17 21.89
N ALA A 643 37.45 18.24 22.39
CA ALA A 643 37.43 16.87 21.90
C ALA A 643 36.95 16.77 20.44
N LEU A 644 35.94 17.56 20.07
CA LEU A 644 35.47 17.63 18.68
C LEU A 644 36.51 18.27 17.76
N ALA A 645 37.24 19.29 18.23
CA ALA A 645 38.35 19.86 17.47
C ALA A 645 39.46 18.82 17.24
N GLU A 646 39.82 18.05 18.27
CA GLU A 646 40.79 16.95 18.14
C GLU A 646 40.30 15.89 17.15
N TYR A 647 39.01 15.55 17.17
CA TYR A 647 38.41 14.59 16.24
C TYR A 647 38.53 15.04 14.79
N LEU A 648 38.13 16.29 14.52
CA LEU A 648 38.18 16.89 13.20
C LEU A 648 39.63 17.11 12.72
N ASN A 649 40.58 17.45 13.59
CA ASN A 649 41.98 17.56 13.15
C ASN A 649 42.63 16.19 12.88
N ASN A 650 42.15 15.12 13.50
CA ASN A 650 42.69 13.77 13.34
C ASN A 650 42.01 12.94 12.22
N GLY A 651 41.40 13.60 11.24
CA GLY A 651 40.81 12.94 10.06
C GLY A 651 39.31 12.63 10.17
N GLY A 652 38.67 12.89 11.31
CA GLY A 652 37.23 12.72 11.47
C GLY A 652 36.42 13.69 10.61
N THR A 653 35.25 13.26 10.14
CA THR A 653 34.33 14.11 9.36
C THR A 653 32.99 14.26 10.08
N LEU A 654 32.45 15.48 10.14
CA LEU A 654 31.13 15.75 10.70
C LEU A 654 30.15 16.11 9.58
N LEU A 655 29.11 15.30 9.41
CA LEU A 655 27.93 15.67 8.62
C LEU A 655 26.84 16.17 9.55
N ALA A 656 26.30 17.36 9.25
CA ALA A 656 25.20 17.92 10.01
C ALA A 656 24.14 18.58 9.14
N ASP A 657 22.89 18.61 9.62
CA ASP A 657 21.82 19.37 8.99
C ASP A 657 20.88 20.06 9.98
N ALA A 658 20.27 21.16 9.51
CA ALA A 658 19.24 21.88 10.25
C ALA A 658 17.85 21.36 9.86
N ILE A 659 17.22 20.66 10.80
CA ILE A 659 15.89 20.07 10.59
C ILE A 659 14.87 21.18 10.28
N CYS A 660 14.07 20.95 9.25
CA CYS A 660 13.09 21.88 8.67
C CYS A 660 13.65 23.29 8.42
N ALA A 661 14.92 23.39 8.03
CA ALA A 661 15.62 24.65 7.82
C ALA A 661 15.60 25.56 9.06
N SER A 662 15.74 24.97 10.25
CA SER A 662 15.76 25.72 11.51
C SER A 662 16.88 26.76 11.52
N LYS A 663 16.49 28.04 11.49
CA LYS A 663 17.41 29.17 11.61
C LYS A 663 18.11 29.20 12.96
N GLU A 664 17.43 28.73 14.01
CA GLU A 664 17.94 28.69 15.37
C GLU A 664 19.10 27.69 15.48
N PHE A 665 18.88 26.44 15.05
CA PHE A 665 19.91 25.42 15.02
C PHE A 665 21.06 25.80 14.09
N ALA A 666 20.77 26.32 12.88
CA ALA A 666 21.81 26.74 11.95
C ALA A 666 22.68 27.89 12.49
N ALA A 667 22.11 28.82 13.26
CA ALA A 667 22.88 29.87 13.93
C ALA A 667 23.74 29.30 15.06
N ALA A 668 23.19 28.38 15.86
CA ALA A 668 23.91 27.68 16.92
C ALA A 668 25.09 26.86 16.38
N PHE A 669 24.86 26.09 15.32
CA PHE A 669 25.87 25.26 14.68
C PHE A 669 27.05 26.10 14.17
N ARG A 670 26.78 27.18 13.43
CA ARG A 670 27.83 28.10 12.95
C ARG A 670 28.61 28.73 14.12
N ARG A 671 27.92 29.12 15.20
CA ARG A 671 28.55 29.69 16.40
C ARG A 671 29.45 28.70 17.11
N GLU A 672 29.01 27.45 17.30
CA GLU A 672 29.79 26.43 17.98
C GLU A 672 30.98 25.97 17.12
N MET A 673 30.80 25.78 15.80
CA MET A 673 31.92 25.44 14.90
C MET A 673 33.00 26.53 14.86
N GLY A 674 32.62 27.81 14.92
CA GLY A 674 33.58 28.92 15.05
C GLY A 674 34.34 28.93 16.39
N GLN A 675 33.87 28.22 17.41
CA GLN A 675 34.59 28.03 18.68
C GLN A 675 35.40 26.73 18.71
N VAL A 676 34.95 25.69 17.99
CA VAL A 676 35.68 24.42 17.84
C VAL A 676 36.91 24.61 16.94
N LEU A 677 36.77 25.37 15.84
CA LEU A 677 37.84 25.64 14.87
C LEU A 677 37.98 27.16 14.62
N PRO A 678 38.57 27.93 15.57
CA PRO A 678 38.58 29.40 15.49
C PRO A 678 39.31 30.01 14.29
N GLU A 679 40.26 29.26 13.71
CA GLU A 679 41.06 29.70 12.57
C GLU A 679 40.38 29.44 11.21
N GLN A 680 39.31 28.64 11.21
CA GLN A 680 38.61 28.21 10.01
C GLN A 680 37.17 28.72 10.03
N LYS A 681 36.58 28.97 8.86
CA LYS A 681 35.20 29.47 8.74
C LYS A 681 34.37 28.53 7.89
N LEU A 682 33.14 28.28 8.33
CA LEU A 682 32.12 27.69 7.48
C LEU A 682 31.92 28.58 6.25
N HIS A 683 32.06 28.01 5.07
CA HIS A 683 31.82 28.69 3.79
C HIS A 683 30.96 27.81 2.89
N ARG A 684 30.25 28.42 1.94
CA ARG A 684 29.46 27.67 0.95
C ARG A 684 30.40 26.85 0.06
N VAL A 685 30.19 25.54 -0.01
CA VAL A 685 30.97 24.65 -0.87
C VAL A 685 30.58 24.92 -2.33
N PRO A 686 31.54 25.20 -3.23
CA PRO A 686 31.25 25.45 -4.64
C PRO A 686 30.64 24.21 -5.32
N THR A 687 29.68 24.39 -6.23
CA THR A 687 29.05 23.26 -6.95
C THR A 687 30.01 22.46 -7.82
N SER A 688 31.19 23.01 -8.15
CA SER A 688 32.27 22.29 -8.82
C SER A 688 33.04 21.32 -7.92
N HIS A 689 32.78 21.32 -6.60
CA HIS A 689 33.47 20.46 -5.65
C HIS A 689 33.09 18.99 -5.89
N PRO A 690 34.04 18.02 -5.75
CA PRO A 690 33.80 16.60 -5.99
C PRO A 690 32.60 16.00 -5.25
N LEU A 691 32.26 16.54 -4.07
CA LEU A 691 31.06 16.20 -3.28
C LEU A 691 29.77 16.22 -4.11
N PHE A 692 29.64 17.08 -5.12
CA PHE A 692 28.42 17.22 -5.92
C PHE A 692 28.40 16.38 -7.20
N SER A 693 29.43 15.57 -7.42
CA SER A 693 29.65 14.81 -8.64
C SER A 693 29.80 13.32 -8.37
N THR A 694 29.91 12.53 -9.43
CA THR A 694 30.21 11.09 -9.35
C THR A 694 31.68 10.79 -9.07
N ALA A 695 32.54 11.80 -8.83
CA ALA A 695 34.00 11.63 -8.69
C ALA A 695 34.40 10.71 -7.53
N ALA A 696 33.67 10.76 -6.41
CA ALA A 696 33.87 9.87 -5.25
C ALA A 696 33.07 8.55 -5.37
N GLY A 697 32.55 8.22 -6.56
CA GLY A 697 31.66 7.07 -6.78
C GLY A 697 30.21 7.31 -6.35
N GLY A 698 29.83 8.57 -6.07
CA GLY A 698 28.48 8.97 -5.68
C GLY A 698 27.59 9.36 -6.87
N TYR A 699 26.62 10.22 -6.60
CA TYR A 699 25.61 10.70 -7.55
C TYR A 699 25.94 12.09 -8.07
N ASP A 700 25.49 12.40 -9.29
CA ASP A 700 25.42 13.78 -9.77
C ASP A 700 24.29 14.52 -9.03
N ILE A 701 24.66 15.50 -8.22
CA ILE A 701 23.73 16.33 -7.42
C ILE A 701 24.00 17.81 -7.62
N HIS A 702 24.51 18.22 -8.79
CA HIS A 702 24.66 19.65 -9.11
C HIS A 702 23.31 20.38 -9.08
N ARG A 703 22.21 19.64 -9.24
CA ARG A 703 20.83 20.11 -9.11
C ARG A 703 20.07 19.16 -8.20
N VAL A 704 19.37 19.73 -7.23
CA VAL A 704 18.57 19.01 -6.25
C VAL A 704 17.19 19.65 -6.12
N GLY A 705 16.18 18.84 -5.86
CA GLY A 705 14.84 19.31 -5.51
C GLY A 705 14.83 19.84 -4.07
N LEU A 706 14.46 21.10 -3.90
CA LEU A 706 14.20 21.73 -2.63
C LEU A 706 12.68 21.94 -2.47
N ARG A 707 12.15 21.45 -1.35
CA ARG A 707 10.75 21.59 -0.97
C ARG A 707 10.53 22.91 -0.25
N GLU A 708 9.56 23.67 -0.72
CA GLU A 708 9.04 24.87 -0.06
C GLU A 708 7.67 24.56 0.58
N PRO A 709 7.47 24.88 1.87
CA PRO A 709 6.15 24.80 2.50
C PRO A 709 5.18 25.73 1.75
N ALA A 710 4.07 25.22 1.24
CA ALA A 710 3.07 26.11 0.66
C ALA A 710 2.38 26.95 1.72
N VAL A 711 2.11 28.21 1.37
CA VAL A 711 1.23 29.07 2.14
C VAL A 711 -0.16 28.44 2.12
N ALA A 712 -0.69 28.09 3.30
CA ALA A 712 -2.05 27.57 3.42
C ALA A 712 -3.04 28.65 2.95
N VAL A 713 -3.70 28.41 1.82
CA VAL A 713 -4.84 29.22 1.37
C VAL A 713 -6.09 28.66 2.06
N PRO A 714 -6.85 29.48 2.82
CA PRO A 714 -8.09 29.02 3.44
C PRO A 714 -9.02 28.36 2.43
N GLY A 715 -9.45 27.12 2.72
CA GLY A 715 -10.35 26.35 1.86
C GLY A 715 -9.70 25.61 0.68
N GLN A 716 -8.37 25.58 0.57
CA GLN A 716 -7.65 24.77 -0.42
C GLN A 716 -6.72 23.73 0.22
N PRO A 717 -6.53 22.55 -0.42
CA PRO A 717 -5.57 21.55 0.02
C PRO A 717 -4.13 22.11 0.07
N ILE A 718 -3.38 21.75 1.11
CA ILE A 718 -1.97 22.12 1.22
C ILE A 718 -1.15 21.20 0.29
N ARG A 719 -0.33 21.76 -0.60
CA ARG A 719 0.61 21.02 -1.47
C ARG A 719 2.00 21.61 -1.34
N SER A 720 3.04 20.80 -1.09
CA SER A 720 4.43 21.29 -1.17
C SER A 720 4.79 21.65 -2.62
N ARG A 721 5.60 22.70 -2.81
CA ARG A 721 6.22 23.01 -4.12
C ARG A 721 7.65 22.49 -4.11
N VAL A 722 8.06 21.79 -5.16
CA VAL A 722 9.45 21.36 -5.34
C VAL A 722 10.10 22.24 -6.40
N ASP A 723 11.11 23.00 -6.01
CA ASP A 723 11.92 23.81 -6.91
C ASP A 723 13.26 23.11 -7.14
N GLN A 724 13.71 23.02 -8.39
CA GLN A 724 15.06 22.55 -8.69
C GLN A 724 16.05 23.69 -8.40
N VAL A 725 17.03 23.45 -7.53
CA VAL A 725 18.02 24.44 -7.09
C VAL A 725 19.42 23.83 -7.05
N ASP A 726 20.42 24.69 -6.89
CA ASP A 726 21.78 24.24 -6.58
C ASP A 726 21.82 23.86 -5.10
N PRO A 727 22.51 22.76 -4.71
CA PRO A 727 22.60 22.37 -3.31
C PRO A 727 23.27 23.47 -2.49
N GLU A 728 22.69 23.78 -1.33
CA GLU A 728 23.30 24.69 -0.37
C GLU A 728 23.92 23.85 0.74
N ILE A 729 25.23 23.63 0.63
CA ILE A 729 26.05 22.97 1.65
C ILE A 729 27.15 23.94 2.06
N GLU A 730 27.35 24.07 3.36
CA GLU A 730 28.44 24.81 3.97
C GLU A 730 29.48 23.82 4.50
N GLY A 731 30.76 24.21 4.54
CA GLY A 731 31.77 23.34 5.11
C GLY A 731 33.03 24.03 5.60
N ILE A 732 33.86 23.25 6.29
CA ILE A 732 35.20 23.62 6.74
C ILE A 732 36.19 22.62 6.15
N GLU A 733 37.21 23.14 5.47
CA GLU A 733 38.32 22.34 4.97
C GLU A 733 39.50 22.34 5.95
N ILE A 734 40.09 21.17 6.17
CA ILE A 734 41.31 20.96 6.95
C ILE A 734 42.23 20.13 6.08
N ASP A 735 43.46 20.59 5.80
CA ASP A 735 44.44 19.84 5.00
C ASP A 735 43.90 19.31 3.65
N GLY A 736 43.05 20.10 2.97
CA GLY A 736 42.49 19.76 1.64
C GLY A 736 41.26 18.83 1.65
N ARG A 737 40.80 18.35 2.82
CA ARG A 737 39.56 17.58 2.94
C ARG A 737 38.45 18.39 3.60
N LEU A 738 37.20 18.15 3.20
CA LEU A 738 36.03 18.72 3.86
C LEU A 738 35.77 18.02 5.20
N ALA A 739 36.24 18.61 6.30
CA ALA A 739 36.12 18.04 7.65
C ALA A 739 34.74 18.27 8.28
N VAL A 740 34.07 19.36 7.92
CA VAL A 740 32.68 19.64 8.35
C VAL A 740 31.84 19.85 7.10
N ILE A 741 30.71 19.15 7.03
CA ILE A 741 29.70 19.23 5.97
C ILE A 741 28.39 19.59 6.66
N PHE A 742 27.85 20.77 6.37
CA PHE A 742 26.64 21.28 7.01
C PHE A 742 25.59 21.70 5.99
N SER A 743 24.39 21.18 6.12
CA SER A 743 23.23 21.63 5.35
C SER A 743 22.34 22.56 6.19
N PRO A 744 22.10 23.81 5.77
CA PRO A 744 21.08 24.66 6.37
C PRO A 744 19.65 24.22 6.03
N TYR A 745 19.48 23.28 5.10
CA TYR A 745 18.19 22.66 4.78
C TYR A 745 18.09 21.23 5.31
N ASP A 746 16.86 20.79 5.53
CA ASP A 746 16.58 19.46 6.06
C ASP A 746 17.04 18.34 5.12
N ILE A 747 17.85 17.45 5.67
CA ILE A 747 18.20 16.13 5.15
C ILE A 747 17.55 15.06 6.03
N SER A 748 17.53 15.29 7.34
CA SER A 748 17.13 14.31 8.35
C SER A 748 15.66 13.92 8.28
N CYS A 749 14.70 14.85 8.28
CA CYS A 749 13.29 14.46 8.16
C CYS A 749 12.99 13.83 6.80
N ALA A 750 13.65 14.30 5.73
CA ALA A 750 13.51 13.71 4.40
C ALA A 750 13.90 12.21 4.37
N LEU A 751 14.91 11.81 5.14
CA LEU A 751 15.35 10.42 5.27
C LEU A 751 14.38 9.54 6.09
N GLU A 752 13.60 10.11 7.01
CA GLU A 752 12.59 9.40 7.81
C GLU A 752 11.30 9.02 7.05
N GLN A 753 11.30 9.16 5.72
CA GLN A 753 10.19 8.79 4.83
C GLN A 753 8.90 9.59 5.02
N HIS A 754 8.97 10.81 5.56
CA HIS A 754 7.85 11.74 5.52
C HIS A 754 8.30 13.08 4.96
N GLU A 755 7.74 13.43 3.80
CA GLU A 755 7.76 14.80 3.31
C GLU A 755 6.76 15.62 4.15
N ALA A 756 7.15 15.98 5.38
CA ALA A 756 6.29 16.82 6.21
C ALA A 756 5.97 18.10 5.42
N LEU A 757 4.71 18.30 5.03
CA LEU A 757 4.25 19.39 4.15
C LEU A 757 4.58 20.80 4.67
N GLY A 758 4.93 20.93 5.96
CA GLY A 758 5.38 22.16 6.61
C GLY A 758 6.90 22.30 6.76
N CYS A 759 7.70 21.34 6.30
CA CYS A 759 9.14 21.28 6.51
C CYS A 759 9.90 21.66 5.25
N ARG A 760 10.70 22.73 5.31
CA ARG A 760 11.58 23.15 4.21
C ARG A 760 12.83 22.27 4.19
N GLY A 761 13.11 21.62 3.07
CA GLY A 761 14.12 20.56 3.00
C GLY A 761 14.32 20.00 1.61
N TYR A 762 15.37 19.21 1.40
CA TYR A 762 15.57 18.51 0.13
C TYR A 762 14.53 17.39 -0.06
N THR A 763 14.25 17.01 -1.31
CA THR A 763 13.43 15.81 -1.58
C THR A 763 14.06 14.58 -0.93
N ARG A 764 13.28 13.53 -0.67
CA ARG A 764 13.81 12.30 -0.08
C ARG A 764 14.97 11.71 -0.89
N GLU A 765 14.81 11.67 -2.22
CA GLU A 765 15.82 11.13 -3.12
C GLU A 765 17.11 11.95 -3.06
N ASP A 766 17.00 13.28 -3.15
CA ASP A 766 18.18 14.14 -3.13
C ASP A 766 18.84 14.22 -1.74
N ALA A 767 18.05 14.18 -0.66
CA ALA A 767 18.58 14.08 0.71
C ALA A 767 19.40 12.79 0.90
N ALA A 768 18.91 11.66 0.40
CA ALA A 768 19.65 10.41 0.41
C ALA A 768 20.93 10.51 -0.42
N ARG A 769 20.87 11.06 -1.64
CA ARG A 769 22.06 11.25 -2.49
C ARG A 769 23.10 12.19 -1.86
N ILE A 770 22.68 13.28 -1.23
CA ILE A 770 23.57 14.21 -0.51
C ILE A 770 24.27 13.47 0.64
N GLY A 771 23.52 12.74 1.48
CA GLY A 771 24.10 11.96 2.57
C GLY A 771 25.06 10.88 2.08
N LEU A 772 24.71 10.17 1.00
CA LEU A 772 25.56 9.13 0.40
C LEU A 772 26.84 9.72 -0.19
N ASN A 773 26.75 10.86 -0.90
CA ASN A 773 27.92 11.56 -1.41
C ASN A 773 28.84 12.03 -0.26
N ALA A 774 28.28 12.49 0.86
CA ALA A 774 29.07 12.86 2.03
C ALA A 774 29.81 11.65 2.63
N ILE A 775 29.16 10.50 2.76
CA ILE A 775 29.79 9.25 3.21
C ILE A 775 30.92 8.84 2.25
N LEU A 776 30.64 8.76 0.96
CA LEU A 776 31.61 8.33 -0.05
C LEU A 776 32.80 9.29 -0.15
N TYR A 777 32.57 10.59 -0.13
CA TYR A 777 33.63 11.59 -0.11
C TYR A 777 34.49 11.47 1.15
N SER A 778 33.90 11.21 2.33
CA SER A 778 34.68 11.02 3.56
C SER A 778 35.61 9.79 3.52
N LEU A 779 35.27 8.78 2.71
CA LEU A 779 36.09 7.59 2.48
C LEU A 779 37.14 7.79 1.37
N SER A 780 37.00 8.82 0.54
CA SER A 780 37.88 9.11 -0.60
C SER A 780 38.01 10.63 -0.81
N PRO A 781 38.64 11.36 0.14
CA PRO A 781 38.70 12.83 0.12
C PRO A 781 39.53 13.40 -1.06
N ASP A 782 40.45 12.61 -1.62
CA ASP A 782 41.29 12.98 -2.78
C ASP A 782 40.55 12.81 -4.13
N ALA A 783 39.28 12.38 -4.11
CA ALA A 783 38.50 12.16 -5.31
C ALA A 783 38.33 13.47 -6.09
N GLY A 784 38.79 13.51 -7.34
CA GLY A 784 38.70 14.69 -8.21
C GLY A 784 39.98 15.52 -8.31
N GLU A 785 41.03 15.20 -7.54
CA GLU A 785 42.37 15.73 -7.83
C GLU A 785 42.95 15.06 -9.09
N PRO A 786 43.62 15.80 -10.00
CA PRO A 786 44.31 15.18 -11.12
C PRO A 786 45.38 14.22 -10.58
N VAL A 787 45.30 12.94 -10.96
CA VAL A 787 46.29 11.92 -10.59
C VAL A 787 47.68 12.45 -10.97
N ALA A 788 48.45 12.90 -9.99
CA ALA A 788 49.84 13.24 -10.20
C ALA A 788 50.53 11.96 -10.66
N ALA A 789 50.98 11.94 -11.92
CA ALA A 789 51.71 10.82 -12.50
C ALA A 789 52.86 10.43 -11.56
N ARG A 790 52.74 9.27 -10.91
CA ARG A 790 53.81 8.60 -10.19
C ARG A 790 54.49 7.59 -11.10
#